data_AF-A0A935RMG5-F1
#
_entry.id   AF-A0A935RMG5-F1
#
_cell.length_a   1.000
_cell.length_b   1.000
_cell.length_c   1.000
_cell.angle_alpha   90.00
_cell.angle_beta   90.00
_cell.angle_gamma   90.00
#
_symmetry.space_group_name_H-M   'P 1'
#
loop_
_entity.id
_entity.type
_entity.pdbx_description
1 polymer ?
#
loop_
_entity_poly.entity_id
_entity_poly.type
_entity_poly.pdbx_seq_one_letter_code
_entity_poly.pdbx_strand_id
1 'polypeptide(L)'
;MIEDLWQFRSSIELPEIINEKDLSELFNLDAEELPRLADITVFTGDLSTSASMRRLAGRNAYRVARLPLEFSGIQCSGEHLLRLTSPDGRTWTASPPRGFALDDELPWLFANDEFHYRFVRQGAGSVAAQSALVAIPQDWSLRELDEQTSVQFIGTIGDLARSAHTFHGLVLAEDNCGNAYKLRTGNAADTEESYEWFGRRLWYELRGPFIAFRERPSLYVVEEDGTKRKVSGEIKCSAIGTRESASYGPIEARYPTNGEIKHRSRMLILPETSSLQIQPDDAHGGRIIFNGWRASAVITLTPNVTSEYVTSDGTVFLDVSVEQGTKTPETIDVKVFWSHTPNPVEIRVPFPANGVRGFDQNGQELSPLDKLAVQDLLGTRLIAMGLESGTKVRLKLTATDKDISRKHNIKSVPGALTTEIRIADYRREIDHLHAIDDNPDSTVGLNVEIDGESMYQLNILPYQVRPERDDVKFWIECNSHFLDRMPSSEVLAHALALERPGEEPEQLQRLDGDNGGRIFWNFHPEDREDGAWLIYPPKDSALQFRPMLWTVGAEIESGSQYVRATSTPNRIDRETSLDEFIEAIASDFTHPGWIDVNQLANQVGHLPLSSLDIWRRFVRSSKAMAALALRFNNFRGDFLARFDNELPFSWDTVIFQDWKVASVRLQQQITTLYGKEQGPTIFRAFLKSRVGDITAELGSLFYLFGILQAEYFDEEKQEASLVRRIFGPQAGDYLFRGENSQLMNLRRGHLSDDEEWPVGFDDLLASARKGQQVRPYLYSERLGFQDGVINLPLILAARVAFGETRGWFSDPKNVSLLHDYRSFDPDWFDEAFNLTIARCLANGLFD
;
A
#
# COMPACT_ATOMS: atom_id res chain seq x y z
N MET A 1 5.30 -42.24 21.66
CA MET A 1 6.30 -41.14 21.68
C MET A 1 5.79 -40.13 20.68
N ILE A 2 5.44 -38.94 21.17
CA ILE A 2 5.16 -37.80 20.29
C ILE A 2 6.53 -37.46 19.71
N GLU A 3 6.71 -37.56 18.39
CA GLU A 3 7.92 -37.02 17.76
C GLU A 3 7.93 -35.51 18.06
N ASP A 4 8.97 -35.02 18.73
CA ASP A 4 9.14 -33.60 18.98
C ASP A 4 9.35 -32.90 17.63
N LEU A 5 8.26 -32.31 17.12
CA LEU A 5 8.22 -31.65 15.82
C LEU A 5 8.80 -30.24 15.97
N TRP A 6 9.92 -29.99 15.29
CA TRP A 6 10.54 -28.67 15.23
C TRP A 6 9.96 -27.87 14.07
N GLN A 7 9.67 -26.59 14.31
CA GLN A 7 9.26 -25.65 13.27
C GLN A 7 10.43 -24.77 12.84
N PHE A 8 10.62 -24.64 11.53
CA PHE A 8 11.57 -23.70 10.95
C PHE A 8 10.82 -22.40 10.60
N ARG A 9 11.39 -21.26 10.99
CA ARG A 9 10.80 -19.92 10.79
C ARG A 9 11.85 -18.98 10.24
N SER A 10 11.39 -18.00 9.47
CA SER A 10 12.21 -16.88 9.00
C SER A 10 11.46 -15.58 9.27
N SER A 11 12.17 -14.52 9.63
CA SER A 11 11.61 -13.21 9.89
C SER A 11 12.47 -12.13 9.25
N ILE A 12 11.83 -11.06 8.79
CA ILE A 12 12.50 -9.84 8.34
C ILE A 12 12.06 -8.69 9.24
N GLU A 13 13.03 -8.03 9.86
CA GLU A 13 12.78 -6.83 10.64
C GLU A 13 13.06 -5.59 9.80
N LEU A 14 12.03 -4.79 9.56
CA LEU A 14 12.18 -3.46 8.96
C LEU A 14 12.23 -2.40 10.07
N PRO A 15 13.18 -1.44 10.01
CA PRO A 15 13.17 -0.31 10.92
C PRO A 15 11.90 0.52 10.75
N GLU A 16 11.42 1.16 11.82
CA GLU A 16 10.31 2.12 11.71
C GLU A 16 10.67 3.31 10.80
N ILE A 17 11.97 3.67 10.76
CA ILE A 17 12.50 4.72 9.90
C ILE A 17 13.72 4.20 9.15
N ILE A 18 13.69 4.27 7.82
CA ILE A 18 14.80 3.90 6.93
C ILE A 18 15.32 5.16 6.25
N ASN A 19 16.64 5.39 6.22
CA ASN A 19 17.18 6.55 5.49
C ASN A 19 17.08 6.32 3.98
N GLU A 20 16.89 7.41 3.22
CA GLU A 20 16.85 7.38 1.75
C GLU A 20 18.09 6.72 1.16
N LYS A 21 19.27 7.03 1.71
CA LYS A 21 20.54 6.44 1.27
C LYS A 21 20.56 4.91 1.41
N ASP A 22 20.10 4.39 2.54
CA ASP A 22 20.10 2.95 2.80
C ASP A 22 19.15 2.23 1.84
N LEU A 23 18.00 2.84 1.54
CA LEU A 23 17.02 2.33 0.59
C LEU A 23 17.56 2.37 -0.86
N SER A 24 18.20 3.48 -1.24
CA SER A 24 18.91 3.63 -2.52
C SER A 24 19.99 2.57 -2.71
N GLU A 25 20.81 2.32 -1.68
CA GLU A 25 21.84 1.28 -1.74
C GLU A 25 21.24 -0.13 -1.84
N LEU A 26 20.16 -0.42 -1.11
CA LEU A 26 19.50 -1.72 -1.10
C LEU A 26 18.89 -2.09 -2.47
N PHE A 27 18.19 -1.14 -3.10
CA PHE A 27 17.54 -1.35 -4.40
C PHE A 27 18.44 -0.95 -5.59
N ASN A 28 19.64 -0.44 -5.33
CA ASN A 28 20.57 0.09 -6.33
C ASN A 28 19.91 1.16 -7.22
N LEU A 29 19.36 2.19 -6.57
CA LEU A 29 18.64 3.31 -7.18
C LEU A 29 19.27 4.64 -6.81
N ASP A 30 19.24 5.58 -7.74
CA ASP A 30 19.54 6.97 -7.43
C ASP A 30 18.43 7.54 -6.51
N ALA A 31 18.79 8.45 -5.61
CA ALA A 31 17.84 9.04 -4.65
C ALA A 31 16.64 9.74 -5.32
N GLU A 32 16.84 10.24 -6.55
CA GLU A 32 15.80 10.90 -7.36
C GLU A 32 14.79 9.89 -7.95
N GLU A 33 15.16 8.61 -8.07
CA GLU A 33 14.27 7.56 -8.58
C GLU A 33 13.34 7.00 -7.51
N LEU A 34 13.71 7.15 -6.23
CA LEU A 34 12.94 6.64 -5.10
C LEU A 34 11.55 7.30 -5.03
N PRO A 35 10.48 6.50 -4.98
CA PRO A 35 9.13 7.02 -4.92
C PRO A 35 8.85 7.65 -3.55
N ARG A 36 7.93 8.60 -3.49
CA ARG A 36 7.52 9.23 -2.21
C ARG A 36 6.64 8.31 -1.36
N LEU A 37 5.74 7.60 -2.02
CA LEU A 37 4.90 6.56 -1.45
C LEU A 37 5.23 5.25 -2.14
N ALA A 38 5.38 4.18 -1.38
CA ALA A 38 5.60 2.86 -1.92
C ALA A 38 5.15 1.79 -0.95
N ASP A 39 4.94 0.58 -1.45
CA ASP A 39 4.86 -0.62 -0.62
C ASP A 39 6.20 -1.36 -0.71
N ILE A 40 6.70 -1.82 0.44
CA ILE A 40 7.76 -2.83 0.50
C ILE A 40 7.14 -4.18 0.78
N THR A 41 7.34 -5.12 -0.13
CA THR A 41 6.81 -6.48 -0.04
C THR A 41 7.95 -7.47 0.10
N VAL A 42 7.85 -8.35 1.08
CA VAL A 42 8.71 -9.51 1.22
C VAL A 42 8.05 -10.68 0.49
N PHE A 43 8.81 -11.36 -0.36
CA PHE A 43 8.40 -12.60 -1.01
C PHE A 43 9.25 -13.77 -0.53
N THR A 44 8.61 -14.93 -0.37
CA THR A 44 9.30 -16.23 -0.36
C THR A 44 8.48 -17.27 -1.13
N GLY A 45 8.99 -17.68 -2.28
CA GLY A 45 8.21 -18.45 -3.25
C GLY A 45 6.93 -17.70 -3.65
N ASP A 46 5.78 -18.34 -3.48
CA ASP A 46 4.47 -17.75 -3.80
C ASP A 46 3.82 -17.03 -2.58
N LEU A 47 4.47 -17.02 -1.41
CA LEU A 47 4.01 -16.27 -0.23
C LEU A 47 4.56 -14.84 -0.25
N SER A 48 3.75 -13.89 0.22
CA SER A 48 4.20 -12.50 0.37
C SER A 48 3.55 -11.78 1.54
N THR A 49 4.22 -10.74 2.03
CA THR A 49 3.67 -9.82 3.03
C THR A 49 4.19 -8.42 2.76
N SER A 50 3.31 -7.41 2.81
CA SER A 50 3.60 -6.04 2.40
C SER A 50 3.44 -5.05 3.55
N ALA A 51 4.30 -4.05 3.61
CA ALA A 51 4.18 -2.90 4.49
C ALA A 51 4.26 -1.60 3.66
N SER A 52 3.43 -0.61 4.00
CA SER A 52 3.47 0.68 3.32
C SER A 52 4.64 1.53 3.83
N MET A 53 5.18 2.35 2.93
CA MET A 53 6.29 3.27 3.16
C MET A 53 5.93 4.66 2.65
N ARG A 54 6.27 5.68 3.44
CA ARG A 54 6.09 7.09 3.08
C ARG A 54 7.35 7.89 3.39
N ARG A 55 7.81 8.69 2.45
CA ARG A 55 8.87 9.70 2.67
C ARG A 55 8.38 10.74 3.68
N LEU A 56 9.23 11.06 4.65
CA LEU A 56 8.95 12.09 5.65
C LEU A 56 9.21 13.48 5.05
N ALA A 57 8.24 14.38 5.15
CA ALA A 57 8.36 15.76 4.68
C ALA A 57 9.59 16.44 5.30
N GLY A 58 10.37 17.13 4.45
CA GLY A 58 11.60 17.83 4.85
C GLY A 58 12.75 16.94 5.33
N ARG A 59 12.66 15.61 5.19
CA ARG A 59 13.70 14.64 5.58
C ARG A 59 14.05 13.68 4.45
N ASN A 60 15.27 13.17 4.46
CA ASN A 60 15.73 12.12 3.55
C ASN A 60 15.57 10.74 4.22
N ALA A 61 14.35 10.45 4.65
CA ALA A 61 14.00 9.21 5.34
C ALA A 61 12.55 8.80 5.08
N TYR A 62 12.29 7.51 5.19
CA TYR A 62 11.00 6.86 5.01
C TYR A 62 10.50 6.33 6.34
N ARG A 63 9.22 6.54 6.63
CA ARG A 63 8.51 5.82 7.68
C ARG A 63 7.90 4.56 7.11
N VAL A 64 8.09 3.44 7.79
CA VAL A 64 7.55 2.13 7.42
C VAL A 64 6.42 1.78 8.40
N ALA A 65 5.29 1.31 7.87
CA ALA A 65 4.22 0.76 8.68
C ALA A 65 4.71 -0.47 9.45
N ARG A 66 4.44 -0.53 10.76
CA ARG A 66 4.84 -1.68 11.57
C ARG A 66 3.97 -2.88 11.22
N LEU A 67 4.58 -3.91 10.65
CA LEU A 67 3.96 -5.20 10.38
C LEU A 67 4.98 -6.32 10.64
N PRO A 68 4.63 -7.40 11.34
CA PRO A 68 5.51 -8.57 11.45
C PRO A 68 5.64 -9.24 10.08
N LEU A 69 6.87 -9.39 9.59
CA LEU A 69 7.17 -10.07 8.32
C LEU A 69 7.78 -11.44 8.65
N GLU A 70 6.94 -12.34 9.15
CA GLU A 70 7.33 -13.68 9.58
C GLU A 70 6.74 -14.75 8.65
N PHE A 71 7.53 -15.77 8.34
CA PHE A 71 7.13 -16.93 7.57
C PHE A 71 7.38 -18.21 8.37
N SER A 72 6.60 -19.25 8.09
CA SER A 72 6.76 -20.59 8.66
C SER A 72 6.60 -21.65 7.58
N GLY A 73 7.16 -22.85 7.81
CA GLY A 73 7.05 -23.99 6.89
C GLY A 73 8.16 -24.05 5.84
N ILE A 74 7.95 -24.85 4.79
CA ILE A 74 8.95 -25.18 3.75
C ILE A 74 9.52 -23.94 3.04
N GLN A 75 8.72 -22.89 2.88
CA GLN A 75 9.11 -21.67 2.19
C GLN A 75 10.20 -20.89 2.94
N CYS A 76 10.39 -21.13 4.24
CA CYS A 76 11.40 -20.41 5.03
C CYS A 76 12.84 -20.70 4.61
N SER A 77 13.10 -21.85 3.97
CA SER A 77 14.43 -22.17 3.42
C SER A 77 14.60 -21.68 1.98
N GLY A 78 13.55 -21.12 1.37
CA GLY A 78 13.62 -20.50 0.05
C GLY A 78 14.35 -19.15 0.08
N GLU A 79 14.48 -18.55 -1.10
CA GLU A 79 15.03 -17.19 -1.21
C GLU A 79 13.97 -16.17 -0.79
N HIS A 80 14.37 -15.24 0.08
CA HIS A 80 13.60 -14.06 0.42
C HIS A 80 13.98 -12.92 -0.52
N LEU A 81 12.97 -12.25 -1.06
CA LEU A 81 13.14 -11.09 -1.92
C LEU A 81 12.38 -9.90 -1.33
N LEU A 82 12.96 -8.72 -1.47
CA LEU A 82 12.28 -7.45 -1.20
C LEU A 82 11.85 -6.85 -2.53
N ARG A 83 10.62 -6.35 -2.59
CA ARG A 83 10.08 -5.61 -3.72
C ARG A 83 9.58 -4.26 -3.27
N LEU A 84 10.11 -3.20 -3.85
CA LEU A 84 9.58 -1.85 -3.68
C LEU A 84 8.63 -1.57 -4.85
N THR A 85 7.39 -1.23 -4.57
CA THR A 85 6.38 -0.92 -5.60
C THR A 85 5.86 0.50 -5.39
N SER A 86 5.94 1.30 -6.44
CA SER A 86 5.44 2.66 -6.50
C SER A 86 4.04 2.69 -7.13
N PRO A 87 3.15 3.61 -6.71
CA PRO A 87 1.84 3.81 -7.32
C PRO A 87 1.88 4.04 -8.84
N ASP A 88 2.99 4.55 -9.39
CA ASP A 88 3.16 4.78 -10.83
C ASP A 88 3.49 3.50 -11.62
N GLY A 89 3.42 2.33 -10.99
CA GLY A 89 3.65 1.01 -11.59
C GLY A 89 5.12 0.56 -11.56
N ARG A 90 6.06 1.44 -11.18
CA ARG A 90 7.48 1.05 -11.07
C ARG A 90 7.66 0.07 -9.92
N THR A 91 8.43 -0.97 -10.21
CA THR A 91 8.71 -2.04 -9.26
C THR A 91 10.20 -2.35 -9.30
N TRP A 92 10.82 -2.41 -8.12
CA TRP A 92 12.22 -2.75 -7.96
C TRP A 92 12.38 -3.94 -7.04
N THR A 93 13.34 -4.80 -7.32
CA THR A 93 13.60 -6.00 -6.53
C THR A 93 15.01 -5.95 -5.96
N ALA A 94 15.15 -6.36 -4.71
CA ALA A 94 16.40 -6.51 -3.99
C ALA A 94 16.43 -7.82 -3.20
N SER A 95 17.62 -8.26 -2.81
CA SER A 95 17.78 -9.35 -1.84
C SER A 95 18.08 -8.74 -0.48
N PRO A 96 17.33 -9.08 0.59
CA PRO A 96 17.70 -8.70 1.93
C PRO A 96 19.00 -9.42 2.33
N PRO A 97 19.79 -8.85 3.26
CA PRO A 97 20.93 -9.55 3.85
C PRO A 97 20.50 -10.90 4.40
N ARG A 98 21.31 -11.94 4.19
CA ARG A 98 21.00 -13.33 4.56
C ARG A 98 19.69 -13.90 3.96
N GLY A 99 19.13 -13.28 2.91
CA GLY A 99 17.90 -13.72 2.24
C GLY A 99 18.06 -14.79 1.18
N PHE A 100 19.27 -15.30 0.92
CA PHE A 100 19.47 -16.36 -0.08
C PHE A 100 18.87 -17.69 0.39
N ALA A 101 18.36 -18.48 -0.57
CA ALA A 101 17.86 -19.82 -0.30
C ALA A 101 18.94 -20.69 0.39
N LEU A 102 18.50 -21.48 1.36
CA LEU A 102 19.34 -22.50 1.99
C LEU A 102 19.51 -23.69 1.05
N ASP A 103 20.70 -24.28 1.06
CA ASP A 103 21.02 -25.43 0.24
C ASP A 103 20.45 -26.69 0.93
N ASP A 104 19.51 -27.32 0.24
CA ASP A 104 18.76 -28.48 0.70
C ASP A 104 19.61 -29.74 0.86
N GLU A 105 20.81 -29.78 0.27
CA GLU A 105 21.76 -30.89 0.39
C GLU A 105 22.87 -30.62 1.42
N LEU A 106 22.88 -29.47 2.11
CA LEU A 106 23.91 -29.16 3.12
C LEU A 106 23.41 -29.32 4.56
N PRO A 107 24.30 -29.63 5.53
CA PRO A 107 23.98 -29.53 6.94
C PRO A 107 23.77 -28.05 7.30
N TRP A 108 22.73 -27.75 8.09
CA TRP A 108 22.43 -26.40 8.57
C TRP A 108 22.73 -26.32 10.06
N LEU A 109 23.48 -25.29 10.46
CA LEU A 109 23.94 -25.11 11.83
C LEU A 109 23.27 -23.91 12.48
N PHE A 110 22.89 -24.10 13.73
CA PHE A 110 22.19 -23.14 14.54
C PHE A 110 22.87 -22.98 15.91
N ALA A 111 23.00 -21.75 16.37
CA ALA A 111 23.43 -21.44 17.72
C ALA A 111 22.22 -21.38 18.66
N ASN A 112 22.41 -21.78 19.91
CA ASN A 112 21.39 -21.67 20.94
C ASN A 112 21.28 -20.22 21.43
N ASP A 113 20.07 -19.67 21.45
CA ASP A 113 19.73 -18.32 21.92
C ASP A 113 18.52 -18.40 22.88
N GLU A 114 18.79 -18.47 24.19
CA GLU A 114 17.90 -18.61 25.38
C GLU A 114 16.58 -19.41 25.24
N PHE A 115 15.73 -19.09 24.26
CA PHE A 115 14.43 -19.70 23.95
C PHE A 115 14.31 -20.33 22.55
N HIS A 116 15.28 -20.13 21.64
CA HIS A 116 15.24 -20.59 20.26
C HIS A 116 16.64 -20.88 19.69
N TYR A 117 16.71 -21.50 18.50
CA TYR A 117 17.96 -21.78 17.79
C TYR A 117 18.06 -20.86 16.56
N ARG A 118 19.07 -19.98 16.52
CA ARG A 118 19.29 -19.03 15.42
C ARG A 118 20.19 -19.64 14.35
N PHE A 119 19.81 -19.51 13.07
CA PHE A 119 20.63 -19.98 11.96
C PHE A 119 21.95 -19.19 11.89
N VAL A 120 23.06 -19.92 11.80
CA VAL A 120 24.42 -19.36 11.73
C VAL A 120 25.03 -19.61 10.36
N ARG A 121 25.02 -20.86 9.89
CA ARG A 121 25.70 -21.25 8.65
C ARG A 121 25.18 -22.57 8.08
N GLN A 122 25.63 -22.89 6.88
CA GLN A 122 25.45 -24.20 6.25
C GLN A 122 26.78 -24.78 5.77
N GLY A 123 26.85 -26.11 5.58
CA GLY A 123 28.07 -26.81 5.17
C GLY A 123 29.07 -26.99 6.31
N ALA A 124 30.36 -27.08 5.97
CA ALA A 124 31.43 -27.32 6.95
C ALA A 124 31.85 -26.04 7.69
N GLY A 125 32.20 -26.18 8.97
CA GLY A 125 32.79 -25.10 9.76
C GLY A 125 32.51 -25.17 11.26
N SER A 126 32.83 -24.08 11.96
CA SER A 126 32.64 -23.98 13.41
C SER A 126 31.51 -23.02 13.77
N VAL A 127 30.99 -23.16 14.99
CA VAL A 127 30.10 -22.23 15.70
C VAL A 127 30.79 -21.83 17.02
N ALA A 128 30.69 -20.56 17.40
CA ALA A 128 31.34 -20.02 18.60
C ALA A 128 30.73 -20.59 19.90
N ALA A 129 29.42 -20.85 19.91
CA ALA A 129 28.70 -21.43 21.04
C ALA A 129 29.28 -22.79 21.47
N GLN A 130 29.22 -23.11 22.75
CA GLN A 130 29.69 -24.39 23.32
C GLN A 130 28.88 -25.59 22.80
N SER A 131 27.59 -25.39 22.54
CA SER A 131 26.68 -26.38 21.95
C SER A 131 25.93 -25.75 20.79
N ALA A 132 25.64 -26.54 19.75
CA ALA A 132 24.89 -26.09 18.58
C ALA A 132 23.85 -27.13 18.16
N LEU A 133 22.85 -26.70 17.40
CA LEU A 133 21.92 -27.59 16.72
C LEU A 133 22.36 -27.73 15.25
N VAL A 134 22.37 -28.96 14.75
CA VAL A 134 22.56 -29.27 13.34
C VAL A 134 21.31 -29.93 12.78
N ALA A 135 20.81 -29.40 11.66
CA ALA A 135 19.75 -30.01 10.87
C ALA A 135 20.36 -30.59 9.60
N ILE A 136 20.32 -31.92 9.46
CA ILE A 136 20.84 -32.66 8.30
C ILE A 136 19.69 -33.31 7.51
N PRO A 137 19.83 -33.53 6.20
CA PRO A 137 18.89 -34.35 5.45
C PRO A 137 18.66 -35.72 6.11
N GLN A 138 17.45 -36.27 6.02
CA GLN A 138 17.10 -37.51 6.71
C GLN A 138 17.90 -38.74 6.29
N ASP A 139 18.49 -38.72 5.09
CA ASP A 139 19.32 -39.79 4.55
C ASP A 139 20.80 -39.67 4.93
N TRP A 140 21.18 -38.66 5.72
CA TRP A 140 22.54 -38.43 6.22
C TRP A 140 22.77 -39.05 7.59
N SER A 141 24.05 -39.22 7.93
CA SER A 141 24.49 -39.66 9.25
C SER A 141 25.44 -38.66 9.91
N LEU A 142 25.45 -38.63 11.24
CA LEU A 142 26.35 -37.83 12.07
C LEU A 142 27.24 -38.75 12.89
N ARG A 143 28.55 -38.53 12.83
CA ARG A 143 29.56 -39.30 13.56
C ARG A 143 30.42 -38.42 14.44
N GLU A 144 30.60 -38.82 15.70
CA GLU A 144 31.51 -38.21 16.67
C GLU A 144 32.97 -38.48 16.26
N LEU A 145 33.83 -37.46 16.31
CA LEU A 145 35.24 -37.58 15.91
C LEU A 145 36.23 -37.61 17.09
N ASP A 146 35.79 -37.31 18.32
CA ASP A 146 36.59 -37.43 19.54
C ASP A 146 35.74 -37.87 20.74
N GLU A 147 36.39 -38.31 21.83
CA GLU A 147 35.73 -38.83 23.04
C GLU A 147 35.03 -37.74 23.88
N GLN A 148 35.27 -36.45 23.59
CA GLN A 148 34.64 -35.32 24.27
C GLN A 148 33.42 -34.80 23.48
N THR A 149 33.17 -35.34 22.29
CA THR A 149 32.04 -34.99 21.45
C THR A 149 30.80 -35.75 21.90
N SER A 150 29.66 -35.07 21.92
CA SER A 150 28.36 -35.69 22.18
C SER A 150 27.36 -35.25 21.13
N VAL A 151 26.60 -36.19 20.56
CA VAL A 151 25.47 -35.92 19.67
C VAL A 151 24.19 -36.48 20.27
N GLN A 152 23.12 -35.68 20.26
CA GLN A 152 21.80 -36.10 20.70
C GLN A 152 20.74 -35.71 19.66
N PHE A 153 20.02 -36.71 19.16
CA PHE A 153 18.82 -36.50 18.35
C PHE A 153 17.71 -35.85 19.20
N ILE A 154 17.12 -34.77 18.69
CA ILE A 154 16.11 -33.97 19.41
C ILE A 154 14.79 -33.83 18.64
N GLY A 155 14.69 -34.36 17.42
CA GLY A 155 13.45 -34.35 16.64
C GLY A 155 13.65 -34.20 15.15
N THR A 156 12.55 -33.94 14.44
CA THR A 156 12.54 -33.73 12.99
C THR A 156 11.98 -32.36 12.65
N ILE A 157 12.46 -31.81 11.53
CA ILE A 157 11.87 -30.63 10.90
C ILE A 157 11.01 -31.16 9.75
N GLY A 158 9.76 -31.49 10.06
CA GLY A 158 8.88 -32.31 9.20
C GLY A 158 8.75 -31.77 7.78
N ASP A 159 8.43 -30.48 7.63
CA ASP A 159 8.19 -29.84 6.32
C ASP A 159 9.45 -29.77 5.44
N LEU A 160 10.64 -30.00 6.00
CA LEU A 160 11.92 -29.91 5.29
C LEU A 160 12.64 -31.26 5.16
N ALA A 161 12.01 -32.36 5.59
CA ALA A 161 12.59 -33.71 5.58
C ALA A 161 14.00 -33.77 6.21
N ARG A 162 14.17 -33.11 7.35
CA ARG A 162 15.45 -33.02 8.08
C ARG A 162 15.37 -33.61 9.47
N SER A 163 16.48 -34.17 9.93
CA SER A 163 16.67 -34.58 11.33
C SER A 163 17.48 -33.52 12.08
N ALA A 164 17.02 -33.17 13.28
CA ALA A 164 17.67 -32.18 14.14
C ALA A 164 18.42 -32.87 15.28
N HIS A 165 19.68 -32.50 15.46
CA HIS A 165 20.57 -33.04 16.48
C HIS A 165 21.24 -31.89 17.21
N THR A 166 21.34 -31.97 18.53
CA THR A 166 22.26 -31.11 19.29
C THR A 166 23.62 -31.76 19.35
N PHE A 167 24.69 -30.98 19.27
CA PHE A 167 26.04 -31.49 19.43
C PHE A 167 26.96 -30.55 20.20
N HIS A 168 27.97 -31.14 20.83
CA HIS A 168 29.11 -30.50 21.47
C HIS A 168 30.38 -31.18 20.93
N GLY A 169 31.44 -30.42 20.66
CA GLY A 169 32.71 -30.97 20.16
C GLY A 169 32.84 -30.96 18.64
N LEU A 170 33.39 -32.03 18.06
CA LEU A 170 33.72 -32.17 16.64
C LEU A 170 32.98 -33.37 16.02
N VAL A 171 32.09 -33.09 15.06
CA VAL A 171 31.30 -34.12 14.36
C VAL A 171 31.54 -34.12 12.86
N LEU A 172 31.27 -35.25 12.22
CA LEU A 172 31.26 -35.42 10.76
C LEU A 172 29.84 -35.72 10.31
N ALA A 173 29.27 -34.86 9.47
CA ALA A 173 28.03 -35.12 8.76
C ALA A 173 28.37 -35.73 7.40
N GLU A 174 27.86 -36.92 7.09
CA GLU A 174 28.17 -37.67 5.87
C GLU A 174 26.93 -38.21 5.17
N ASP A 175 26.91 -38.10 3.84
CA ASP A 175 25.86 -38.66 2.99
C ASP A 175 26.22 -40.06 2.46
N ASN A 176 25.26 -40.74 1.86
CA ASN A 176 25.46 -42.07 1.28
C ASN A 176 26.32 -42.08 0.00
N CYS A 177 26.67 -40.90 -0.52
CA CYS A 177 27.41 -40.68 -1.76
C CYS A 177 28.88 -40.30 -1.52
N GLY A 178 29.32 -40.21 -0.26
CA GLY A 178 30.69 -39.90 0.13
C GLY A 178 31.02 -38.41 0.28
N ASN A 179 30.02 -37.52 0.27
CA ASN A 179 30.22 -36.14 0.70
C ASN A 179 30.25 -36.09 2.23
N ALA A 180 31.21 -35.36 2.79
CA ALA A 180 31.38 -35.27 4.24
C ALA A 180 31.77 -33.86 4.68
N TYR A 181 31.16 -33.38 5.77
CA TYR A 181 31.30 -32.03 6.29
C TYR A 181 31.65 -32.08 7.79
N LYS A 182 32.79 -31.47 8.15
CA LYS A 182 33.24 -31.37 9.55
C LYS A 182 32.60 -30.16 10.22
N LEU A 183 31.99 -30.39 11.39
CA LEU A 183 31.30 -29.37 12.18
C LEU A 183 31.90 -29.29 13.58
N ARG A 184 32.16 -28.08 14.10
CA ARG A 184 32.82 -27.87 15.41
C ARG A 184 32.08 -26.85 16.28
N THR A 185 32.04 -27.05 17.60
CA THR A 185 31.58 -26.05 18.59
C THR A 185 32.73 -25.48 19.44
N GLY A 186 32.49 -24.36 20.13
CA GLY A 186 33.36 -23.82 21.18
C GLY A 186 34.62 -23.09 20.71
N ASN A 187 34.68 -22.63 19.45
CA ASN A 187 35.82 -21.88 18.93
C ASN A 187 35.53 -20.36 18.89
N ALA A 188 35.85 -19.64 19.97
CA ALA A 188 35.60 -18.20 20.11
C ALA A 188 36.38 -17.31 19.13
N ALA A 189 37.35 -17.85 18.40
CA ALA A 189 38.10 -17.13 17.38
C ALA A 189 37.42 -17.14 15.99
N ASP A 190 36.41 -18.00 15.79
CA ASP A 190 35.64 -18.03 14.56
C ASP A 190 34.45 -17.06 14.70
N THR A 191 34.48 -15.95 13.98
CA THR A 191 33.35 -15.02 13.83
C THR A 191 32.22 -15.70 13.04
N GLU A 192 30.96 -15.38 13.36
CA GLU A 192 29.80 -15.83 12.60
C GLU A 192 29.76 -15.14 11.23
N GLU A 193 30.55 -15.68 10.30
CA GLU A 193 30.68 -15.21 8.92
C GLU A 193 29.59 -15.81 8.02
N SER A 194 28.85 -14.97 7.30
CA SER A 194 27.96 -15.40 6.20
C SER A 194 28.58 -15.14 4.83
N TYR A 195 28.24 -15.96 3.84
CA TYR A 195 28.71 -15.80 2.46
C TYR A 195 27.61 -15.24 1.57
N GLU A 196 27.90 -14.16 0.84
CA GLU A 196 26.93 -13.48 -0.04
C GLU A 196 27.51 -13.20 -1.43
N TRP A 197 26.67 -13.36 -2.45
CA TRP A 197 27.03 -13.10 -3.85
C TRP A 197 26.67 -11.68 -4.27
N PHE A 198 27.64 -10.96 -4.86
CA PHE A 198 27.46 -9.61 -5.39
C PHE A 198 27.76 -9.56 -6.89
N GLY A 199 26.86 -8.97 -7.66
CA GLY A 199 26.96 -8.85 -9.12
C GLY A 199 25.72 -8.19 -9.71
N ARG A 200 25.63 -8.13 -11.04
CA ARG A 200 24.44 -7.61 -11.73
C ARG A 200 23.34 -8.69 -11.71
N ARG A 201 22.46 -8.65 -10.70
CA ARG A 201 21.35 -9.60 -10.54
C ARG A 201 20.37 -9.51 -11.70
N LEU A 202 19.80 -10.66 -12.07
CA LEU A 202 18.66 -10.77 -12.97
C LEU A 202 17.49 -11.33 -12.16
N TRP A 203 16.39 -10.58 -12.09
CA TRP A 203 15.22 -10.88 -11.25
C TRP A 203 14.14 -11.66 -12.00
N TYR A 204 14.55 -12.62 -12.81
CA TYR A 204 13.61 -13.52 -13.50
C TYR A 204 12.95 -14.47 -12.52
N GLU A 205 11.70 -14.86 -12.79
CA GLU A 205 10.98 -15.85 -11.98
C GLU A 205 11.47 -17.26 -12.30
N LEU A 206 12.58 -17.66 -11.68
CA LEU A 206 13.18 -18.98 -11.86
C LEU A 206 12.57 -20.00 -10.88
N ARG A 207 12.31 -21.22 -11.37
CA ARG A 207 11.89 -22.36 -10.55
C ARG A 207 13.05 -23.30 -10.19
N GLY A 208 14.27 -22.97 -10.63
CA GLY A 208 15.50 -23.66 -10.26
C GLY A 208 16.57 -23.55 -11.36
N PRO A 209 17.81 -23.10 -11.05
CA PRO A 209 18.23 -22.46 -9.79
C PRO A 209 17.57 -21.08 -9.58
N PHE A 210 17.36 -20.66 -8.33
CA PHE A 210 16.60 -19.43 -8.00
C PHE A 210 17.37 -18.12 -8.23
N ILE A 211 18.70 -18.18 -8.34
CA ILE A 211 19.56 -17.01 -8.44
C ILE A 211 20.10 -16.87 -9.86
N ALA A 212 19.96 -15.69 -10.46
CA ALA A 212 20.60 -15.36 -11.73
C ALA A 212 21.44 -14.08 -11.70
N PHE A 213 22.51 -14.09 -12.48
CA PHE A 213 23.41 -12.96 -12.69
C PHE A 213 23.72 -12.75 -14.17
N ARG A 214 23.85 -11.47 -14.54
CA ARG A 214 24.52 -11.04 -15.77
C ARG A 214 26.02 -10.92 -15.47
N GLU A 215 26.81 -11.68 -16.20
CA GLU A 215 28.22 -11.94 -15.93
C GLU A 215 28.49 -12.60 -14.57
N ARG A 216 29.74 -13.02 -14.35
CA ARG A 216 30.12 -13.76 -13.13
C ARG A 216 30.06 -12.85 -11.89
N PRO A 217 29.31 -13.25 -10.83
CA PRO A 217 29.31 -12.52 -9.57
C PRO A 217 30.61 -12.75 -8.78
N SER A 218 30.83 -11.90 -7.77
CA SER A 218 31.90 -12.04 -6.77
C SER A 218 31.33 -12.50 -5.44
N LEU A 219 32.02 -13.42 -4.77
CA LEU A 219 31.66 -13.88 -3.43
C LEU A 219 32.32 -13.02 -2.35
N TYR A 220 31.54 -12.65 -1.34
CA TYR A 220 32.00 -11.89 -0.17
C TYR A 220 31.68 -12.64 1.11
N VAL A 221 32.53 -12.44 2.10
CA VAL A 221 32.26 -12.72 3.51
C VAL A 221 31.62 -11.47 4.11
N VAL A 222 30.52 -11.66 4.83
CA VAL A 222 29.79 -10.62 5.56
C VAL A 222 29.86 -10.94 7.04
N GLU A 223 30.47 -10.04 7.80
CA GLU A 223 30.61 -10.12 9.26
C GLU A 223 29.33 -9.64 9.97
N GLU A 224 29.18 -9.90 11.27
CA GLU A 224 27.98 -9.52 12.03
C GLU A 224 27.71 -8.01 12.03
N ASP A 225 28.75 -7.19 11.95
CA ASP A 225 28.64 -5.73 11.88
C ASP A 225 28.26 -5.21 10.48
N GLY A 226 28.05 -6.11 9.51
CA GLY A 226 27.74 -5.79 8.12
C GLY A 226 28.96 -5.52 7.24
N THR A 227 30.18 -5.59 7.78
CA THR A 227 31.41 -5.39 7.00
C THR A 227 31.56 -6.49 5.95
N LYS A 228 31.81 -6.07 4.70
CA LYS A 228 31.93 -6.96 3.54
C LYS A 228 33.37 -7.07 3.08
N ARG A 229 33.89 -8.30 3.01
CA ARG A 229 35.24 -8.59 2.50
C ARG A 229 35.20 -9.65 1.40
N LYS A 230 35.79 -9.35 0.25
CA LYS A 230 35.84 -10.31 -0.87
C LYS A 230 36.62 -11.56 -0.44
N VAL A 231 36.11 -12.75 -0.78
CA VAL A 231 36.79 -14.01 -0.44
C VAL A 231 38.17 -14.09 -1.11
N SER A 232 39.13 -14.71 -0.41
CA SER A 232 40.45 -15.02 -0.95
C SER A 232 40.50 -16.43 -1.51
N GLY A 233 41.00 -16.61 -2.73
CA GLY A 233 41.10 -17.92 -3.39
C GLY A 233 40.23 -18.03 -4.65
N GLU A 234 40.31 -19.18 -5.32
CA GLU A 234 39.58 -19.43 -6.57
C GLU A 234 38.23 -20.09 -6.31
N ILE A 235 37.18 -19.51 -6.89
CA ILE A 235 35.84 -20.10 -6.92
C ILE A 235 35.79 -21.09 -8.08
N LYS A 236 35.51 -22.36 -7.79
CA LYS A 236 35.39 -23.40 -8.81
C LYS A 236 33.96 -23.41 -9.34
N CYS A 237 33.80 -23.20 -10.65
CA CYS A 237 32.51 -23.22 -11.33
C CYS A 237 32.42 -24.45 -12.25
N SER A 238 31.40 -25.27 -12.08
CA SER A 238 31.07 -26.38 -12.99
C SER A 238 29.63 -26.29 -13.45
N ALA A 239 29.29 -26.91 -14.57
CA ALA A 239 27.88 -27.02 -14.96
C ALA A 239 27.11 -27.85 -13.93
N ILE A 240 25.85 -27.49 -13.65
CA ILE A 240 25.02 -28.24 -12.69
C ILE A 240 24.89 -29.70 -13.16
N GLY A 241 25.13 -30.64 -12.24
CA GLY A 241 25.09 -32.08 -12.49
C GLY A 241 26.28 -32.64 -13.28
N THR A 242 27.29 -31.83 -13.61
CA THR A 242 28.54 -32.30 -14.24
C THR A 242 29.77 -31.83 -13.45
N ARG A 243 30.94 -32.35 -13.83
CA ARG A 243 32.24 -31.86 -13.34
C ARG A 243 32.95 -30.95 -14.35
N GLU A 244 32.29 -30.64 -15.46
CA GLU A 244 32.87 -29.85 -16.53
C GLU A 244 32.84 -28.36 -16.16
N SER A 245 33.96 -27.68 -16.38
CA SER A 245 34.07 -26.24 -16.15
C SER A 245 33.17 -25.50 -17.14
N ALA A 246 32.29 -24.65 -16.63
CA ALA A 246 31.39 -23.84 -17.45
C ALA A 246 31.40 -22.38 -16.99
N SER A 247 31.26 -21.46 -17.94
CA SER A 247 31.28 -20.01 -17.70
C SER A 247 29.91 -19.36 -17.68
N TYR A 248 28.95 -19.95 -18.41
CA TYR A 248 27.61 -19.43 -18.64
C TYR A 248 26.61 -20.60 -18.66
N GLY A 249 25.34 -20.31 -18.44
CA GLY A 249 24.29 -21.31 -18.25
C GLY A 249 24.08 -21.64 -16.77
N PRO A 250 23.48 -22.80 -16.45
CA PRO A 250 23.29 -23.26 -15.08
C PRO A 250 24.62 -23.75 -14.48
N ILE A 251 25.10 -23.04 -13.47
CA ILE A 251 26.40 -23.23 -12.82
C ILE A 251 26.24 -23.62 -11.35
N GLU A 252 27.03 -24.59 -10.91
CA GLU A 252 27.33 -24.83 -9.49
C GLU A 252 28.68 -24.21 -9.14
N ALA A 253 28.67 -23.20 -8.27
CA ALA A 253 29.84 -22.53 -7.75
C ALA A 253 30.22 -23.12 -6.38
N ARG A 254 31.50 -23.44 -6.20
CA ARG A 254 32.05 -23.98 -4.95
C ARG A 254 33.25 -23.15 -4.51
N TYR A 255 33.28 -22.77 -3.25
CA TYR A 255 34.42 -22.10 -2.62
C TYR A 255 35.18 -23.08 -1.70
N PRO A 256 36.25 -23.72 -2.20
CA PRO A 256 37.09 -24.59 -1.39
C PRO A 256 38.16 -23.80 -0.62
N THR A 257 38.35 -24.12 0.66
CA THR A 257 39.45 -23.61 1.50
C THR A 257 40.04 -24.74 2.33
N ASN A 258 41.36 -24.92 2.31
CA ASN A 258 42.09 -25.94 3.08
C ASN A 258 41.54 -27.38 2.92
N GLY A 259 41.03 -27.72 1.72
CA GLY A 259 40.47 -29.04 1.42
C GLY A 259 39.00 -29.22 1.79
N GLU A 260 38.35 -28.22 2.39
CA GLU A 260 36.92 -28.21 2.73
C GLU A 260 36.15 -27.27 1.81
N ILE A 261 34.88 -27.59 1.49
CA ILE A 261 33.98 -26.68 0.79
C ILE A 261 33.32 -25.79 1.84
N LYS A 262 33.64 -24.49 1.82
CA LYS A 262 33.09 -23.50 2.77
C LYS A 262 31.78 -22.90 2.30
N HIS A 263 31.57 -22.80 0.98
CA HIS A 263 30.34 -22.31 0.39
C HIS A 263 30.02 -23.04 -0.92
N ARG A 264 28.74 -23.28 -1.17
CA ARG A 264 28.21 -23.86 -2.41
C ARG A 264 26.97 -23.08 -2.83
N SER A 265 26.81 -22.82 -4.12
CA SER A 265 25.57 -22.21 -4.64
C SER A 265 25.31 -22.63 -6.07
N ARG A 266 24.04 -22.83 -6.41
CA ARG A 266 23.55 -23.06 -7.77
C ARG A 266 22.96 -21.77 -8.31
N MET A 267 23.32 -21.38 -9.53
CA MET A 267 22.87 -20.12 -10.14
C MET A 267 22.87 -20.19 -11.67
N LEU A 268 22.10 -19.32 -12.31
CA LEU A 268 22.17 -19.08 -13.75
C LEU A 268 23.09 -17.89 -14.03
N ILE A 269 24.13 -18.08 -14.84
CA ILE A 269 25.03 -17.00 -15.27
C ILE A 269 24.83 -16.75 -16.77
N LEU A 270 24.42 -15.55 -17.14
CA LEU A 270 24.20 -15.16 -18.53
C LEU A 270 25.24 -14.13 -19.01
N PRO A 271 25.58 -14.08 -20.31
CA PRO A 271 26.48 -13.08 -20.87
C PRO A 271 26.00 -11.63 -20.70
N GLU A 272 26.91 -10.66 -20.81
CA GLU A 272 26.59 -9.22 -20.69
C GLU A 272 25.54 -8.76 -21.70
N THR A 273 25.55 -9.31 -22.90
CA THR A 273 24.59 -8.98 -23.97
C THR A 273 23.23 -9.66 -23.80
N SER A 274 23.01 -10.40 -22.70
CA SER A 274 21.78 -11.17 -22.51
C SER A 274 20.57 -10.29 -22.20
N SER A 275 19.48 -10.54 -22.90
CA SER A 275 18.18 -9.95 -22.61
C SER A 275 17.05 -10.95 -22.84
N LEU A 276 15.90 -10.66 -22.25
CA LEU A 276 14.64 -11.37 -22.48
C LEU A 276 13.65 -10.33 -22.99
N GLN A 277 12.99 -10.61 -24.10
CA GLN A 277 12.05 -9.69 -24.74
C GLN A 277 10.76 -10.43 -25.12
N ILE A 278 9.66 -9.69 -25.12
CA ILE A 278 8.35 -10.13 -25.55
C ILE A 278 7.96 -9.30 -26.76
N GLN A 279 7.61 -9.97 -27.85
CA GLN A 279 7.08 -9.36 -29.06
C GLN A 279 5.70 -9.97 -29.31
N PRO A 280 4.61 -9.28 -28.99
CA PRO A 280 3.28 -9.83 -29.21
C PRO A 280 2.88 -9.76 -30.68
N ASP A 281 2.08 -10.74 -31.13
CA ASP A 281 1.43 -10.68 -32.45
C ASP A 281 -0.02 -10.19 -32.30
N ASP A 282 -0.77 -10.80 -31.37
CA ASP A 282 -2.15 -10.43 -31.03
C ASP A 282 -2.48 -10.79 -29.55
N ALA A 283 -3.77 -10.93 -29.21
CA ALA A 283 -4.20 -11.31 -27.85
C ALA A 283 -4.04 -12.80 -27.51
N HIS A 284 -3.75 -13.65 -28.50
CA HIS A 284 -3.70 -15.11 -28.41
C HIS A 284 -2.33 -15.69 -28.80
N GLY A 285 -1.37 -14.87 -29.23
CA GLY A 285 -0.05 -15.35 -29.58
C GLY A 285 0.98 -14.25 -29.74
N GLY A 286 2.24 -14.70 -29.75
CA GLY A 286 3.40 -13.85 -29.94
C GLY A 286 4.68 -14.63 -29.72
N ARG A 287 5.79 -13.88 -29.62
CA ARG A 287 7.15 -14.41 -29.56
C ARG A 287 7.88 -13.97 -28.30
N ILE A 288 8.58 -14.92 -27.68
CA ILE A 288 9.52 -14.67 -26.58
C ILE A 288 10.95 -14.84 -27.11
N ILE A 289 11.82 -13.87 -26.85
CA ILE A 289 13.17 -13.81 -27.41
C ILE A 289 14.20 -13.87 -26.28
N PHE A 290 14.95 -14.96 -26.22
CA PHE A 290 16.07 -15.17 -25.31
C PHE A 290 17.38 -14.77 -25.99
N ASN A 291 17.66 -13.47 -26.04
CA ASN A 291 18.80 -12.91 -26.76
C ASN A 291 20.11 -13.14 -26.01
N GLY A 292 21.10 -13.77 -26.65
CA GLY A 292 22.44 -13.94 -26.08
C GLY A 292 22.52 -14.91 -24.89
N TRP A 293 21.49 -15.72 -24.62
CA TRP A 293 21.47 -16.69 -23.52
C TRP A 293 22.39 -17.90 -23.77
N ARG A 294 22.81 -18.12 -25.03
CA ARG A 294 23.55 -19.32 -25.47
C ARG A 294 22.81 -20.64 -25.16
N ALA A 295 21.49 -20.57 -25.08
CA ALA A 295 20.63 -21.74 -24.94
C ALA A 295 20.57 -22.51 -26.26
N SER A 296 20.47 -23.83 -26.17
CA SER A 296 20.40 -24.74 -27.33
C SER A 296 18.97 -25.14 -27.70
N ALA A 297 18.04 -25.08 -26.75
CA ALA A 297 16.63 -25.40 -26.97
C ALA A 297 15.77 -24.76 -25.88
N VAL A 298 14.46 -24.64 -26.16
CA VAL A 298 13.45 -24.25 -25.18
C VAL A 298 12.17 -25.04 -25.42
N ILE A 299 11.48 -25.43 -24.35
CA ILE A 299 10.17 -26.09 -24.44
C ILE A 299 9.19 -25.44 -23.47
N THR A 300 7.92 -25.38 -23.86
CA THR A 300 6.83 -24.90 -23.01
C THR A 300 6.30 -26.05 -22.15
N LEU A 301 6.03 -25.78 -20.88
CA LEU A 301 5.42 -26.73 -19.93
C LEU A 301 3.94 -26.45 -19.69
N THR A 302 3.49 -25.22 -19.98
CA THR A 302 2.11 -24.79 -19.75
C THR A 302 1.14 -25.55 -20.65
N PRO A 303 0.11 -26.20 -20.08
CA PRO A 303 -0.92 -26.89 -20.87
C PRO A 303 -1.66 -25.94 -21.82
N ASN A 304 -2.16 -26.47 -22.93
CA ASN A 304 -2.96 -25.74 -23.93
C ASN A 304 -2.25 -24.57 -24.64
N VAL A 305 -0.91 -24.51 -24.54
CA VAL A 305 -0.07 -23.57 -25.31
C VAL A 305 0.65 -24.36 -26.39
N THR A 306 0.43 -23.96 -27.65
CA THR A 306 1.22 -24.46 -28.78
C THR A 306 2.51 -23.65 -28.86
N SER A 307 3.64 -24.30 -29.11
CA SER A 307 4.92 -23.59 -29.20
C SER A 307 5.87 -24.21 -30.22
N GLU A 308 6.58 -23.35 -30.95
CA GLU A 308 7.68 -23.70 -31.83
C GLU A 308 8.89 -22.82 -31.48
N TYR A 309 10.11 -23.37 -31.59
CA TYR A 309 11.31 -22.58 -31.33
C TYR A 309 12.33 -22.70 -32.46
N VAL A 310 13.07 -21.61 -32.67
CA VAL A 310 14.18 -21.53 -33.61
C VAL A 310 15.38 -20.89 -32.91
N THR A 311 16.56 -21.42 -33.18
CA THR A 311 17.83 -20.85 -32.69
C THR A 311 18.60 -20.21 -33.84
N SER A 312 19.00 -18.95 -33.71
CA SER A 312 19.85 -18.26 -34.68
C SER A 312 20.84 -17.36 -33.96
N ASP A 313 22.13 -17.43 -34.33
CA ASP A 313 23.21 -16.57 -33.82
C ASP A 313 23.28 -16.42 -32.29
N GLY A 314 23.00 -17.49 -31.55
CA GLY A 314 23.04 -17.50 -30.07
C GLY A 314 21.81 -16.93 -29.38
N THR A 315 20.76 -16.62 -30.15
CA THR A 315 19.44 -16.21 -29.70
C THR A 315 18.43 -17.32 -29.93
N VAL A 316 17.53 -17.51 -28.96
CA VAL A 316 16.39 -18.43 -29.08
C VAL A 316 15.12 -17.63 -29.25
N PHE A 317 14.38 -17.91 -30.31
CA PHE A 317 13.05 -17.37 -30.57
C PHE A 317 12.05 -18.47 -30.26
N LEU A 318 11.09 -18.18 -29.38
CA LEU A 318 10.01 -19.08 -28.98
C LEU A 318 8.69 -18.45 -29.40
N ASP A 319 8.10 -18.97 -30.47
CA ASP A 319 6.76 -18.61 -30.92
C ASP A 319 5.74 -19.41 -30.11
N VAL A 320 4.76 -18.75 -29.52
CA VAL A 320 3.70 -19.38 -28.72
C VAL A 320 2.33 -18.87 -29.13
N SER A 321 1.34 -19.75 -29.09
CA SER A 321 -0.05 -19.41 -29.36
C SER A 321 -1.03 -20.29 -28.59
N VAL A 322 -2.24 -19.78 -28.37
CA VAL A 322 -3.38 -20.51 -27.82
C VAL A 322 -4.50 -20.58 -28.85
N GLU A 323 -5.32 -21.63 -28.80
CA GLU A 323 -6.46 -21.77 -29.71
C GLU A 323 -7.49 -20.67 -29.47
N GLN A 324 -8.13 -20.18 -30.54
CA GLN A 324 -9.17 -19.16 -30.41
C GLN A 324 -10.33 -19.66 -29.55
N GLY A 325 -10.80 -18.82 -28.62
CA GLY A 325 -11.86 -19.16 -27.67
C GLY A 325 -11.37 -19.90 -26.42
N THR A 326 -10.09 -20.25 -26.35
CA THR A 326 -9.45 -20.66 -25.09
C THR A 326 -8.96 -19.44 -24.31
N LYS A 327 -8.96 -19.54 -22.97
CA LYS A 327 -8.47 -18.46 -22.12
C LYS A 327 -6.94 -18.37 -22.24
N THR A 328 -6.43 -17.23 -22.70
CA THR A 328 -4.99 -16.96 -22.75
C THR A 328 -4.42 -16.98 -21.32
N PRO A 329 -3.35 -17.73 -21.02
CA PRO A 329 -2.73 -17.71 -19.71
C PRO A 329 -2.08 -16.35 -19.44
N GLU A 330 -1.91 -15.98 -18.18
CA GLU A 330 -1.16 -14.77 -17.81
C GLU A 330 0.35 -14.97 -17.99
N THR A 331 0.83 -16.15 -17.59
CA THR A 331 2.23 -16.55 -17.66
C THR A 331 2.36 -17.96 -18.23
N ILE A 332 3.52 -18.26 -18.78
CA ILE A 332 3.90 -19.60 -19.18
C ILE A 332 5.19 -20.03 -18.50
N ASP A 333 5.26 -21.31 -18.13
CA ASP A 333 6.47 -21.93 -17.59
C ASP A 333 7.21 -22.60 -18.75
N VAL A 334 8.51 -22.31 -18.88
CA VAL A 334 9.36 -22.83 -19.96
C VAL A 334 10.65 -23.43 -19.42
N LYS A 335 11.11 -24.51 -20.06
CA LYS A 335 12.42 -25.14 -19.81
C LYS A 335 13.42 -24.68 -20.86
N VAL A 336 14.51 -24.09 -20.41
CA VAL A 336 15.63 -23.64 -21.25
C VAL A 336 16.80 -24.61 -21.09
N PHE A 337 17.38 -25.06 -22.20
CA PHE A 337 18.44 -26.07 -22.22
C PHE A 337 19.76 -25.48 -22.70
N TRP A 338 20.88 -26.01 -22.18
CA TRP A 338 22.24 -25.71 -22.63
C TRP A 338 22.96 -27.02 -22.99
N SER A 339 23.80 -26.99 -24.03
CA SER A 339 24.46 -28.18 -24.58
C SER A 339 25.46 -28.87 -23.64
N HIS A 340 25.97 -28.17 -22.62
CA HIS A 340 27.03 -28.64 -21.72
C HIS A 340 26.50 -29.18 -20.38
N THR A 341 25.18 -29.28 -20.21
CA THR A 341 24.54 -29.82 -19.01
C THR A 341 23.23 -30.53 -19.34
N PRO A 342 22.91 -31.65 -18.67
CA PRO A 342 21.60 -32.29 -18.80
C PRO A 342 20.50 -31.57 -18.00
N ASN A 343 20.86 -30.62 -17.11
CA ASN A 343 19.90 -29.96 -16.22
C ASN A 343 19.39 -28.65 -16.86
N PRO A 344 18.12 -28.56 -17.27
CA PRO A 344 17.54 -27.32 -17.77
C PRO A 344 17.33 -26.31 -16.64
N VAL A 345 17.08 -25.06 -17.03
CA VAL A 345 16.53 -24.04 -16.14
C VAL A 345 15.05 -23.87 -16.44
N GLU A 346 14.23 -23.93 -15.40
CA GLU A 346 12.81 -23.59 -15.49
C GLU A 346 12.61 -22.11 -15.16
N ILE A 347 11.93 -21.39 -16.05
CA ILE A 347 11.62 -19.96 -15.91
C ILE A 347 10.15 -19.72 -16.23
N ARG A 348 9.51 -18.89 -15.42
CA ARG A 348 8.18 -18.34 -15.69
C ARG A 348 8.32 -17.00 -16.40
N VAL A 349 7.59 -16.85 -17.50
CA VAL A 349 7.58 -15.62 -18.30
C VAL A 349 6.14 -15.21 -18.61
N PRO A 350 5.83 -13.91 -18.75
CA PRO A 350 4.51 -13.48 -19.21
C PRO A 350 4.17 -14.05 -20.58
N PHE A 351 2.91 -14.37 -20.80
CA PHE A 351 2.44 -14.75 -22.12
C PHE A 351 2.56 -13.54 -23.07
N PRO A 352 3.09 -13.69 -24.31
CA PRO A 352 3.38 -12.58 -25.20
C PRO A 352 2.11 -12.07 -25.92
N ALA A 353 1.10 -11.65 -25.16
CA ALA A 353 -0.10 -11.02 -25.70
C ALA A 353 0.07 -9.49 -25.76
N ASN A 354 -0.58 -8.84 -26.72
CA ASN A 354 -0.64 -7.38 -26.81
C ASN A 354 -1.79 -6.80 -25.97
N GLY A 355 -1.58 -5.60 -25.42
CA GLY A 355 -2.61 -4.80 -24.78
C GLY A 355 -2.62 -4.88 -23.25
N VAL A 356 -3.80 -4.67 -22.67
CA VAL A 356 -4.00 -4.59 -21.22
C VAL A 356 -5.05 -5.61 -20.81
N ARG A 357 -4.78 -6.33 -19.72
CA ARG A 357 -5.71 -7.31 -19.13
C ARG A 357 -5.99 -6.95 -17.67
N GLY A 358 -7.23 -7.15 -17.22
CA GLY A 358 -7.62 -6.92 -15.84
C GLY A 358 -7.89 -8.22 -15.09
N PHE A 359 -7.52 -8.27 -13.82
CA PHE A 359 -7.76 -9.40 -12.93
C PHE A 359 -8.30 -8.92 -11.59
N ASP A 360 -9.27 -9.66 -11.04
CA ASP A 360 -9.77 -9.45 -9.69
C ASP A 360 -8.82 -10.04 -8.62
N GLN A 361 -9.19 -9.87 -7.36
CA GLN A 361 -8.44 -10.40 -6.20
C GLN A 361 -8.26 -11.93 -6.19
N ASN A 362 -9.08 -12.67 -6.95
CA ASN A 362 -9.01 -14.13 -7.05
C ASN A 362 -8.21 -14.59 -8.28
N GLY A 363 -7.65 -13.66 -9.06
CA GLY A 363 -6.99 -13.96 -10.33
C GLY A 363 -7.95 -14.29 -11.47
N GLN A 364 -9.26 -14.02 -11.29
CA GLN A 364 -10.23 -14.12 -12.37
C GLN A 364 -10.12 -12.90 -13.29
N GLU A 365 -10.18 -13.15 -14.59
CA GLU A 365 -10.04 -12.10 -15.60
C GLU A 365 -11.32 -11.26 -15.68
N LEU A 366 -11.14 -9.94 -15.69
CA LEU A 366 -12.18 -8.94 -15.85
C LEU A 366 -12.34 -8.61 -17.35
N SER A 367 -13.58 -8.44 -17.79
CA SER A 367 -13.88 -7.99 -19.15
C SER A 367 -13.84 -6.46 -19.23
N PRO A 368 -13.45 -5.89 -20.38
CA PRO A 368 -13.58 -4.46 -20.61
C PRO A 368 -15.03 -4.00 -20.37
N LEU A 369 -15.17 -2.81 -19.77
CA LEU A 369 -16.43 -2.16 -19.35
C LEU A 369 -17.14 -2.82 -18.16
N ASP A 370 -16.54 -3.85 -17.55
CA ASP A 370 -17.07 -4.44 -16.33
C ASP A 370 -17.25 -3.39 -15.22
N LYS A 371 -18.25 -3.67 -14.40
CA LYS A 371 -18.61 -2.87 -13.23
C LYS A 371 -17.90 -3.43 -12.02
N LEU A 372 -17.11 -2.59 -11.35
CA LEU A 372 -16.35 -2.95 -10.16
C LEU A 372 -16.75 -2.05 -9.00
N ALA A 373 -17.02 -2.62 -7.84
CA ALA A 373 -17.27 -1.79 -6.67
C ALA A 373 -15.97 -1.27 -6.07
N VAL A 374 -16.04 -0.10 -5.45
CA VAL A 374 -14.94 0.56 -4.75
C VAL A 374 -14.29 -0.35 -3.66
N GLN A 375 -15.06 -1.23 -3.04
CA GLN A 375 -14.56 -2.21 -2.06
C GLN A 375 -13.78 -3.39 -2.69
N ASP A 376 -14.00 -3.66 -3.97
CA ASP A 376 -13.38 -4.77 -4.70
C ASP A 376 -12.08 -4.31 -5.42
N LEU A 377 -11.64 -3.07 -5.20
CA LEU A 377 -10.40 -2.53 -5.77
C LEU A 377 -9.15 -3.18 -5.17
N LEU A 378 -9.22 -3.63 -3.91
CA LEU A 378 -8.11 -4.33 -3.27
C LEU A 378 -7.89 -5.69 -3.96
N GLY A 379 -6.65 -5.97 -4.37
CA GLY A 379 -6.30 -7.17 -5.13
C GLY A 379 -6.66 -7.09 -6.63
N THR A 380 -7.41 -6.08 -7.07
CA THR A 380 -7.66 -5.85 -8.50
C THR A 380 -6.43 -5.20 -9.16
N ARG A 381 -5.95 -5.80 -10.25
CA ARG A 381 -4.76 -5.38 -10.99
C ARG A 381 -4.99 -5.38 -12.50
N LEU A 382 -4.42 -4.39 -13.17
CA LEU A 382 -4.33 -4.35 -14.63
C LEU A 382 -2.89 -4.61 -15.05
N ILE A 383 -2.68 -5.44 -16.05
CA ILE A 383 -1.35 -5.79 -16.56
C ILE A 383 -1.25 -5.29 -18.00
N ALA A 384 -0.40 -4.29 -18.21
CA ALA A 384 -0.02 -3.82 -19.53
C ALA A 384 1.16 -4.66 -20.05
N MET A 385 1.03 -5.18 -21.26
CA MET A 385 1.98 -6.12 -21.89
C MET A 385 2.37 -5.63 -23.27
N GLY A 386 3.52 -6.09 -23.77
CA GLY A 386 3.97 -5.74 -25.12
C GLY A 386 4.42 -4.29 -25.28
N LEU A 387 4.82 -3.64 -24.19
CA LEU A 387 5.27 -2.25 -24.20
C LEU A 387 6.67 -2.14 -24.82
N GLU A 388 6.80 -1.31 -25.86
CA GLU A 388 8.10 -1.00 -26.44
C GLU A 388 8.82 0.08 -25.62
N SER A 389 10.13 0.22 -25.84
CA SER A 389 10.92 1.26 -25.18
C SER A 389 10.41 2.65 -25.60
N GLY A 390 9.89 3.42 -24.64
CA GLY A 390 9.38 4.77 -24.86
C GLY A 390 7.87 4.85 -25.07
N THR A 391 7.16 3.72 -25.09
CA THR A 391 5.69 3.68 -25.08
C THR A 391 5.14 4.43 -23.86
N LYS A 392 4.18 5.33 -24.09
CA LYS A 392 3.55 6.12 -23.02
C LYS A 392 2.30 5.41 -22.53
N VAL A 393 2.33 4.93 -21.29
CA VAL A 393 1.16 4.34 -20.63
C VAL A 393 0.56 5.35 -19.66
N ARG A 394 -0.76 5.51 -19.69
CA ARG A 394 -1.47 6.47 -18.85
C ARG A 394 -2.74 5.84 -18.27
N LEU A 395 -2.93 6.01 -16.98
CA LEU A 395 -4.20 5.74 -16.31
C LEU A 395 -5.01 7.04 -16.26
N LYS A 396 -6.23 7.01 -16.77
CA LYS A 396 -7.18 8.13 -16.71
C LYS A 396 -8.41 7.72 -15.91
N LEU A 397 -8.68 8.45 -14.84
CA LEU A 397 -9.87 8.32 -14.00
C LEU A 397 -10.81 9.48 -14.30
N THR A 398 -12.08 9.22 -14.61
CA THR A 398 -13.03 10.25 -15.00
C THR A 398 -14.33 10.13 -14.22
N ALA A 399 -14.77 11.19 -13.55
CA ALA A 399 -16.12 11.28 -13.03
C ALA A 399 -17.09 11.45 -14.21
N THR A 400 -17.75 10.36 -14.61
CA THR A 400 -18.48 10.26 -15.89
C THR A 400 -19.56 11.33 -16.05
N ASP A 401 -20.19 11.76 -14.94
CA ASP A 401 -21.30 12.73 -14.96
C ASP A 401 -20.83 14.21 -14.98
N LYS A 402 -19.55 14.48 -14.71
CA LYS A 402 -19.02 15.85 -14.54
C LYS A 402 -17.90 16.22 -15.50
N ASP A 403 -17.41 15.27 -16.31
CA ASP A 403 -16.27 15.43 -17.22
C ASP A 403 -15.00 15.97 -16.51
N ILE A 404 -14.82 15.57 -15.25
CA ILE A 404 -13.61 15.85 -14.47
C ILE A 404 -12.74 14.60 -14.51
N SER A 405 -11.50 14.75 -14.95
CA SER A 405 -10.58 13.62 -15.07
C SER A 405 -9.24 13.88 -14.40
N ARG A 406 -8.71 12.81 -13.80
CA ARG A 406 -7.35 12.72 -13.25
C ARG A 406 -6.54 11.78 -14.14
N LYS A 407 -5.30 12.14 -14.42
CA LYS A 407 -4.39 11.37 -15.27
C LYS A 407 -3.12 11.05 -14.50
N HIS A 408 -2.67 9.81 -14.61
CA HIS A 408 -1.46 9.33 -14.00
C HIS A 408 -0.60 8.67 -15.06
N ASN A 409 0.64 9.13 -15.20
CA ASN A 409 1.60 8.49 -16.09
C ASN A 409 2.10 7.21 -15.41
N ILE A 410 1.95 6.09 -16.11
CA ILE A 410 2.44 4.79 -15.64
C ILE A 410 3.83 4.58 -16.23
N LYS A 411 4.79 4.26 -15.36
CA LYS A 411 6.19 4.11 -15.71
C LYS A 411 6.63 2.67 -15.53
N SER A 412 7.23 2.10 -16.56
CA SER A 412 7.88 0.79 -16.51
C SER A 412 9.35 0.95 -16.14
N VAL A 413 9.91 0.03 -15.35
CA VAL A 413 11.36 -0.02 -15.15
C VAL A 413 12.06 -0.62 -16.37
N PRO A 414 13.27 -0.18 -16.73
CA PRO A 414 14.01 -0.76 -17.85
C PRO A 414 14.14 -2.28 -17.75
N GLY A 415 13.74 -3.00 -18.80
CA GLY A 415 13.79 -4.47 -18.85
C GLY A 415 12.60 -5.19 -18.21
N ALA A 416 11.59 -4.47 -17.72
CA ALA A 416 10.31 -5.05 -17.34
C ALA A 416 9.62 -5.70 -18.55
N LEU A 417 9.08 -6.91 -18.37
CA LEU A 417 8.34 -7.62 -19.41
C LEU A 417 6.86 -7.22 -19.46
N THR A 418 6.33 -6.77 -18.33
CA THR A 418 4.97 -6.26 -18.14
C THR A 418 4.99 -5.11 -17.16
N THR A 419 3.91 -4.33 -17.13
CA THR A 419 3.71 -3.28 -16.12
C THR A 419 2.38 -3.49 -15.43
N GLU A 420 2.42 -3.70 -14.13
CA GLU A 420 1.23 -3.87 -13.31
C GLU A 420 0.75 -2.52 -12.77
N ILE A 421 -0.54 -2.28 -12.89
CA ILE A 421 -1.26 -1.12 -12.33
C ILE A 421 -2.19 -1.67 -11.25
N ARG A 422 -1.88 -1.39 -9.99
CA ARG A 422 -2.72 -1.76 -8.84
C ARG A 422 -3.78 -0.69 -8.66
N ILE A 423 -5.05 -1.05 -8.86
CA ILE A 423 -6.14 -0.05 -8.84
C ILE A 423 -6.36 0.50 -7.43
N ALA A 424 -6.07 -0.30 -6.40
CA ALA A 424 -6.10 0.11 -5.00
C ALA A 424 -5.21 1.33 -4.69
N ASP A 425 -4.11 1.53 -5.43
CA ASP A 425 -3.19 2.65 -5.20
C ASP A 425 -3.83 4.00 -5.54
N TYR A 426 -4.91 3.99 -6.35
CA TYR A 426 -5.68 5.16 -6.76
C TYR A 426 -7.04 5.26 -6.05
N ARG A 427 -7.25 4.47 -4.98
CA ARG A 427 -8.52 4.40 -4.26
C ARG A 427 -8.96 5.78 -3.75
N ARG A 428 -8.03 6.58 -3.21
CA ARG A 428 -8.32 7.91 -2.67
C ARG A 428 -8.83 8.84 -3.78
N GLU A 429 -8.18 8.84 -4.93
CA GLU A 429 -8.58 9.64 -6.09
C GLU A 429 -9.94 9.22 -6.64
N ILE A 430 -10.23 7.92 -6.65
CA ILE A 430 -11.54 7.38 -7.02
C ILE A 430 -12.62 7.85 -6.04
N ASP A 431 -12.38 7.74 -4.73
CA ASP A 431 -13.31 8.22 -3.70
C ASP A 431 -13.54 9.73 -3.84
N HIS A 432 -12.48 10.53 -4.07
CA HIS A 432 -12.60 11.96 -4.33
C HIS A 432 -13.46 12.27 -5.55
N LEU A 433 -13.30 11.52 -6.65
CA LEU A 433 -14.10 11.72 -7.86
C LEU A 433 -15.58 11.37 -7.62
N HIS A 434 -15.88 10.34 -6.85
CA HIS A 434 -17.25 10.04 -6.41
C HIS A 434 -17.83 11.16 -5.54
N ALA A 435 -17.03 11.75 -4.64
CA ALA A 435 -17.44 12.81 -3.73
C ALA A 435 -17.82 14.14 -4.42
N ILE A 436 -17.43 14.33 -5.70
CA ILE A 436 -17.80 15.52 -6.48
C ILE A 436 -19.30 15.56 -6.77
N ASP A 437 -19.91 14.39 -6.95
CA ASP A 437 -21.33 14.30 -7.26
C ASP A 437 -22.14 13.97 -6.00
N ASP A 438 -23.17 14.75 -5.72
CA ASP A 438 -24.17 14.41 -4.71
C ASP A 438 -25.05 13.23 -5.14
N ASN A 439 -24.89 12.72 -6.38
CA ASN A 439 -25.49 11.49 -6.84
C ASN A 439 -24.76 10.26 -6.25
N PRO A 440 -25.40 9.48 -5.36
CA PRO A 440 -24.80 8.27 -4.78
C PRO A 440 -24.61 7.12 -5.78
N ASP A 441 -25.17 7.24 -6.99
CA ASP A 441 -24.99 6.27 -8.09
C ASP A 441 -23.94 6.74 -9.12
N SER A 442 -23.16 7.78 -8.80
CA SER A 442 -22.11 8.29 -9.67
C SER A 442 -21.09 7.19 -10.01
N THR A 443 -20.56 7.21 -11.23
CA THR A 443 -19.59 6.23 -11.70
C THR A 443 -18.26 6.93 -12.02
N VAL A 444 -17.16 6.28 -11.67
CA VAL A 444 -15.81 6.68 -12.10
C VAL A 444 -15.37 5.75 -13.23
N GLY A 445 -15.22 6.28 -14.43
CA GLY A 445 -14.63 5.56 -15.55
C GLY A 445 -13.11 5.49 -15.39
N LEU A 446 -12.56 4.28 -15.40
CA LEU A 446 -11.12 4.03 -15.43
C LEU A 446 -10.73 3.63 -16.85
N ASN A 447 -9.76 4.31 -17.45
CA ASN A 447 -9.24 4.03 -18.78
C ASN A 447 -7.71 3.90 -18.74
N VAL A 448 -7.16 2.82 -19.31
CA VAL A 448 -5.73 2.68 -19.57
C VAL A 448 -5.47 3.03 -21.03
N GLU A 449 -4.67 4.06 -21.24
CA GLU A 449 -4.27 4.57 -22.54
C GLU A 449 -2.81 4.16 -22.84
N ILE A 450 -2.56 3.65 -24.04
CA ILE A 450 -1.21 3.37 -24.57
C ILE A 450 -1.00 4.24 -25.81
N ASP A 451 0.00 5.12 -25.79
CA ASP A 451 0.28 6.12 -26.82
C ASP A 451 -0.94 6.97 -27.22
N GLY A 452 -1.85 7.18 -26.25
CA GLY A 452 -3.08 7.96 -26.40
C GLY A 452 -4.30 7.16 -26.88
N GLU A 453 -4.13 5.88 -27.24
CA GLU A 453 -5.24 4.98 -27.59
C GLU A 453 -5.80 4.28 -26.33
N SER A 454 -7.12 4.23 -26.18
CA SER A 454 -7.79 3.52 -25.08
C SER A 454 -7.67 2.01 -25.31
N MET A 455 -6.99 1.33 -24.38
CA MET A 455 -6.71 -0.10 -24.46
C MET A 455 -7.62 -0.93 -23.55
N TYR A 456 -8.03 -0.37 -22.41
CA TYR A 456 -8.84 -1.09 -21.43
C TYR A 456 -9.63 -0.12 -20.56
N GLN A 457 -10.89 -0.45 -20.31
CA GLN A 457 -11.80 0.40 -19.55
C GLN A 457 -12.54 -0.40 -18.48
N LEU A 458 -12.75 0.20 -17.31
CA LEU A 458 -13.63 -0.30 -16.25
C LEU A 458 -14.56 0.81 -15.76
N ASN A 459 -15.69 0.42 -15.18
CA ASN A 459 -16.63 1.33 -14.52
C ASN A 459 -16.61 1.06 -13.02
N ILE A 460 -16.12 2.02 -12.24
CA ILE A 460 -16.01 1.89 -10.80
C ILE A 460 -17.23 2.55 -10.15
N LEU A 461 -17.90 1.79 -9.28
CA LEU A 461 -19.12 2.19 -8.58
C LEU A 461 -18.88 2.24 -7.08
N PRO A 462 -19.59 3.10 -6.32
CA PRO A 462 -19.43 3.16 -4.87
C PRO A 462 -19.90 1.88 -4.16
N TYR A 463 -20.77 1.09 -4.80
CA TYR A 463 -21.42 -0.10 -4.25
C TYR A 463 -21.48 -1.24 -5.27
N GLN A 464 -21.63 -2.49 -4.80
CA GLN A 464 -21.74 -3.65 -5.70
C GLN A 464 -23.08 -3.72 -6.41
N VAL A 465 -24.17 -3.46 -5.69
CA VAL A 465 -25.53 -3.53 -6.23
C VAL A 465 -26.42 -2.42 -5.66
N ARG A 466 -27.43 -2.03 -6.43
CA ARG A 466 -28.45 -1.06 -6.03
C ARG A 466 -29.76 -1.79 -5.72
N PRO A 467 -30.43 -1.46 -4.60
CA PRO A 467 -31.75 -1.98 -4.34
C PRO A 467 -32.82 -1.26 -5.17
N GLU A 468 -33.81 -2.03 -5.59
CA GLU A 468 -35.08 -1.57 -6.15
C GLU A 468 -36.20 -1.91 -5.17
N ARG A 469 -37.30 -1.17 -5.21
CA ARG A 469 -38.44 -1.40 -4.32
C ARG A 469 -39.77 -1.18 -5.01
N ASP A 470 -40.79 -1.84 -4.46
CA ASP A 470 -42.20 -1.48 -4.65
C ASP A 470 -42.75 -0.86 -3.37
N ASP A 471 -44.07 -0.88 -3.18
CA ASP A 471 -44.74 -0.29 -2.02
C ASP A 471 -44.53 -1.08 -0.72
N VAL A 472 -44.08 -2.34 -0.77
CA VAL A 472 -44.06 -3.26 0.40
C VAL A 472 -42.71 -3.94 0.60
N LYS A 473 -41.98 -4.24 -0.47
CA LYS A 473 -40.73 -4.99 -0.47
C LYS A 473 -39.64 -4.30 -1.27
N PHE A 474 -38.41 -4.72 -1.05
CA PHE A 474 -37.27 -4.36 -1.90
C PHE A 474 -36.50 -5.58 -2.33
N TRP A 475 -35.71 -5.43 -3.39
CA TRP A 475 -34.84 -6.47 -3.91
C TRP A 475 -33.53 -5.92 -4.44
N ILE A 476 -32.54 -6.80 -4.56
CA ILE A 476 -31.31 -6.56 -5.30
C ILE A 476 -31.19 -7.60 -6.41
N GLU A 477 -30.58 -7.21 -7.52
CA GLU A 477 -30.23 -8.11 -8.61
C GLU A 477 -28.77 -8.54 -8.47
N CYS A 478 -28.53 -9.85 -8.47
CA CYS A 478 -27.21 -10.44 -8.43
C CYS A 478 -26.96 -11.25 -9.70
N ASN A 479 -25.71 -11.26 -10.18
CA ASN A 479 -25.31 -12.17 -11.26
C ASN A 479 -25.44 -13.64 -10.77
N SER A 480 -25.90 -14.56 -11.62
CA SER A 480 -26.03 -15.98 -11.28
C SER A 480 -24.72 -16.59 -10.76
N HIS A 481 -23.58 -16.18 -11.32
CA HIS A 481 -22.26 -16.62 -10.84
C HIS A 481 -21.95 -16.19 -9.39
N PHE A 482 -22.51 -15.08 -8.91
CA PHE A 482 -22.37 -14.64 -7.53
C PHE A 482 -23.17 -15.54 -6.58
N LEU A 483 -24.39 -15.90 -6.99
CA LEU A 483 -25.29 -16.78 -6.21
C LEU A 483 -24.79 -18.23 -6.14
N ASP A 484 -24.05 -18.71 -7.14
CA ASP A 484 -23.46 -20.06 -7.14
C ASP A 484 -22.28 -20.19 -6.15
N ARG A 485 -21.59 -19.09 -5.85
CA ARG A 485 -20.37 -19.06 -5.02
C ARG A 485 -20.63 -18.73 -3.55
N MET A 486 -21.79 -18.18 -3.22
CA MET A 486 -22.16 -17.81 -1.85
C MET A 486 -23.56 -18.31 -1.53
N PRO A 487 -23.76 -18.99 -0.38
CA PRO A 487 -25.10 -19.31 0.05
C PRO A 487 -25.83 -17.99 0.30
N SER A 488 -26.89 -17.77 -0.48
CA SER A 488 -27.63 -16.51 -0.45
C SER A 488 -28.17 -16.11 0.94
N SER A 489 -28.19 -17.03 1.92
CA SER A 489 -28.47 -16.76 3.34
C SER A 489 -27.46 -15.84 4.03
N GLU A 490 -26.27 -15.65 3.47
CA GLU A 490 -25.23 -14.76 4.01
C GLU A 490 -25.37 -13.31 3.52
N VAL A 491 -26.33 -13.04 2.63
CA VAL A 491 -26.68 -11.67 2.21
C VAL A 491 -27.74 -11.13 3.17
N LEU A 492 -27.33 -10.16 4.00
CA LEU A 492 -28.14 -9.62 5.09
C LEU A 492 -28.60 -8.19 4.77
N ALA A 493 -29.75 -7.81 5.31
CA ALA A 493 -30.26 -6.45 5.25
C ALA A 493 -30.87 -6.04 6.60
N HIS A 494 -30.50 -4.86 7.10
CA HIS A 494 -31.01 -4.28 8.32
C HIS A 494 -31.82 -3.02 8.01
N ALA A 495 -32.76 -2.68 8.90
CA ALA A 495 -33.50 -1.43 8.92
C ALA A 495 -33.28 -0.68 10.24
N LEU A 496 -32.98 0.62 10.16
CA LEU A 496 -32.81 1.50 11.33
C LEU A 496 -33.67 2.75 11.16
N ALA A 497 -34.50 3.06 12.15
CA ALA A 497 -35.22 4.34 12.21
C ALA A 497 -34.22 5.46 12.56
N LEU A 498 -34.00 6.41 11.65
CA LEU A 498 -32.98 7.44 11.85
C LEU A 498 -33.33 8.40 12.99
N GLU A 499 -34.60 8.54 13.34
CA GLU A 499 -35.07 9.36 14.46
C GLU A 499 -34.75 8.77 15.83
N ARG A 500 -34.34 7.50 15.90
CA ARG A 500 -34.04 6.79 17.15
C ARG A 500 -32.67 6.14 17.09
N PRO A 501 -31.61 6.96 16.90
CA PRO A 501 -30.26 6.44 16.91
C PRO A 501 -29.98 5.77 18.26
N GLY A 502 -29.28 4.64 18.22
CA GLY A 502 -29.01 3.81 19.40
C GLY A 502 -29.98 2.65 19.62
N GLU A 503 -31.16 2.63 18.98
CA GLU A 503 -31.99 1.42 18.94
C GLU A 503 -31.34 0.34 18.07
N GLU A 504 -31.48 -0.94 18.46
CA GLU A 504 -30.90 -2.03 17.67
C GLU A 504 -31.56 -2.09 16.28
N PRO A 505 -30.75 -2.14 15.19
CA PRO A 505 -31.30 -2.29 13.85
C PRO A 505 -32.10 -3.58 13.70
N GLU A 506 -33.23 -3.53 13.02
CA GLU A 506 -34.04 -4.71 12.72
C GLU A 506 -33.45 -5.46 11.54
N GLN A 507 -33.12 -6.75 11.74
CA GLN A 507 -32.76 -7.61 10.62
C GLN A 507 -34.00 -7.99 9.82
N LEU A 508 -34.04 -7.59 8.55
CA LEU A 508 -35.19 -7.82 7.68
C LEU A 508 -35.25 -9.27 7.23
N GLN A 509 -36.46 -9.84 7.25
CA GLN A 509 -36.68 -11.20 6.80
C GLN A 509 -36.63 -11.28 5.27
N ARG A 510 -35.74 -12.14 4.79
CA ARG A 510 -35.64 -12.47 3.37
C ARG A 510 -36.83 -13.32 2.93
N LEU A 511 -37.25 -13.14 1.68
CA LEU A 511 -38.18 -14.03 0.98
C LEU A 511 -37.40 -15.13 0.23
N ASP A 512 -37.68 -16.39 0.58
CA ASP A 512 -37.10 -17.55 -0.10
C ASP A 512 -37.82 -17.86 -1.42
N GLY A 513 -37.05 -18.23 -2.45
CA GLY A 513 -37.57 -18.63 -3.77
C GLY A 513 -36.51 -18.60 -4.88
N ASP A 514 -36.66 -19.44 -5.91
CA ASP A 514 -35.86 -19.33 -7.14
C ASP A 514 -36.37 -18.13 -7.95
N ASN A 515 -35.60 -17.05 -7.88
CA ASN A 515 -36.01 -15.72 -8.30
C ASN A 515 -35.15 -15.19 -9.45
N GLY A 516 -34.51 -16.08 -10.22
CA GLY A 516 -33.80 -15.72 -11.44
C GLY A 516 -32.70 -14.67 -11.23
N GLY A 517 -31.94 -14.77 -10.14
CA GLY A 517 -30.87 -13.81 -9.81
C GLY A 517 -31.25 -12.74 -8.79
N ARG A 518 -32.52 -12.64 -8.36
CA ARG A 518 -32.97 -11.61 -7.41
C ARG A 518 -33.07 -12.11 -5.98
N ILE A 519 -32.71 -11.24 -5.03
CA ILE A 519 -32.89 -11.47 -3.60
C ILE A 519 -33.89 -10.45 -3.07
N PHE A 520 -34.96 -10.90 -2.41
CA PHE A 520 -36.06 -10.05 -1.93
C PHE A 520 -36.14 -10.03 -0.40
N TRP A 521 -36.59 -8.90 0.14
CA TRP A 521 -36.92 -8.73 1.56
C TRP A 521 -38.26 -8.03 1.73
N ASN A 522 -38.99 -8.45 2.75
CA ASN A 522 -40.18 -7.75 3.19
C ASN A 522 -39.81 -6.57 4.08
N PHE A 523 -40.38 -5.40 3.82
CA PHE A 523 -40.22 -4.23 4.68
C PHE A 523 -41.53 -3.83 5.37
N HIS A 524 -42.69 -4.01 4.71
CA HIS A 524 -44.03 -3.69 5.21
C HIS A 524 -44.13 -2.30 5.88
N PRO A 525 -44.09 -1.19 5.11
CA PRO A 525 -44.17 0.15 5.66
C PRO A 525 -45.36 0.39 6.59
N GLU A 526 -46.50 -0.25 6.32
CA GLU A 526 -47.75 -0.08 7.07
C GLU A 526 -47.65 -0.58 8.52
N ASP A 527 -46.74 -1.51 8.81
CA ASP A 527 -46.53 -2.10 10.14
C ASP A 527 -45.47 -1.35 10.97
N ARG A 528 -44.89 -0.28 10.40
CA ARG A 528 -43.79 0.48 11.01
C ARG A 528 -44.27 1.82 11.55
N GLU A 529 -43.56 2.29 12.56
CA GLU A 529 -43.75 3.63 13.07
C GLU A 529 -43.32 4.68 12.04
N ASP A 530 -43.99 5.83 12.09
CA ASP A 530 -43.69 7.02 11.29
C ASP A 530 -42.22 7.43 11.44
N GLY A 531 -41.59 7.82 10.32
CA GLY A 531 -40.18 8.23 10.29
C GLY A 531 -39.43 7.78 9.04
N ALA A 532 -38.14 8.12 9.01
CA ALA A 532 -37.22 7.83 7.93
C ALA A 532 -36.38 6.59 8.28
N TRP A 533 -36.67 5.48 7.61
CA TRP A 533 -35.99 4.20 7.83
C TRP A 533 -34.84 4.01 6.84
N LEU A 534 -33.64 3.83 7.36
CA LEU A 534 -32.47 3.47 6.57
C LEU A 534 -32.39 1.95 6.43
N ILE A 535 -32.43 1.44 5.21
CA ILE A 535 -32.23 0.04 4.86
C ILE A 535 -30.80 -0.12 4.31
N TYR A 536 -30.01 -1.03 4.88
CA TYR A 536 -28.59 -1.14 4.57
C TYR A 536 -28.02 -2.55 4.85
N PRO A 537 -26.88 -2.93 4.24
CA PRO A 537 -26.16 -4.15 4.56
C PRO A 537 -25.33 -3.97 5.86
N PRO A 538 -25.39 -4.90 6.82
CA PRO A 538 -24.44 -4.92 7.93
C PRO A 538 -23.01 -5.26 7.42
N LYS A 539 -21.99 -4.95 8.22
CA LYS A 539 -20.56 -5.10 7.83
C LYS A 539 -20.18 -6.53 7.44
N ASP A 540 -20.83 -7.50 8.07
CA ASP A 540 -20.64 -8.94 7.90
C ASP A 540 -21.53 -9.56 6.82
N SER A 541 -22.37 -8.76 6.15
CA SER A 541 -23.09 -9.22 4.97
C SER A 541 -22.11 -9.58 3.86
N ALA A 542 -22.30 -10.76 3.26
CA ALA A 542 -21.47 -11.27 2.17
C ALA A 542 -21.54 -10.41 0.89
N LEU A 543 -22.57 -9.56 0.79
CA LEU A 543 -22.75 -8.60 -0.29
C LEU A 543 -23.09 -7.23 0.29
N GLN A 544 -22.40 -6.20 -0.21
CA GLN A 544 -22.64 -4.81 0.19
C GLN A 544 -23.45 -4.11 -0.90
N PHE A 545 -24.70 -3.77 -0.58
CA PHE A 545 -25.58 -2.99 -1.45
C PHE A 545 -25.70 -1.54 -1.00
N ARG A 546 -26.07 -0.66 -1.94
CA ARG A 546 -26.29 0.77 -1.69
C ARG A 546 -27.37 1.00 -0.62
N PRO A 547 -27.10 1.74 0.47
CA PRO A 547 -28.11 2.09 1.46
C PRO A 547 -29.29 2.85 0.82
N MET A 548 -30.50 2.60 1.33
CA MET A 548 -31.74 3.18 0.81
C MET A 548 -32.56 3.77 1.96
N LEU A 549 -33.03 5.00 1.78
CA LEU A 549 -33.96 5.64 2.71
C LEU A 549 -35.41 5.33 2.28
N TRP A 550 -36.23 4.87 3.23
CA TRP A 550 -37.65 4.61 3.06
C TRP A 550 -38.44 5.37 4.12
N THR A 551 -39.14 6.43 3.72
CA THR A 551 -39.99 7.22 4.62
C THR A 551 -41.35 6.54 4.82
N VAL A 552 -41.76 6.38 6.07
CA VAL A 552 -43.03 5.80 6.53
C VAL A 552 -43.84 6.88 7.23
N GLY A 553 -45.14 6.96 6.96
CA GLY A 553 -46.04 7.85 7.69
C GLY A 553 -45.83 9.35 7.45
N ALA A 554 -46.18 10.17 8.44
CA ALA A 554 -46.08 11.63 8.40
C ALA A 554 -44.84 12.17 9.13
N GLU A 555 -44.59 13.48 9.01
CA GLU A 555 -43.49 14.14 9.73
C GLU A 555 -43.67 14.07 11.26
N ILE A 556 -42.57 13.91 11.99
CA ILE A 556 -42.60 13.85 13.45
C ILE A 556 -42.37 15.25 14.02
N GLU A 557 -43.46 15.94 14.38
CA GLU A 557 -43.37 17.30 14.94
C GLU A 557 -42.90 17.32 16.41
N SER A 558 -43.13 16.24 17.16
CA SER A 558 -42.76 16.11 18.57
C SER A 558 -41.44 15.36 18.73
N GLY A 559 -40.36 16.05 19.11
CA GLY A 559 -39.06 15.40 19.33
C GLY A 559 -37.92 16.38 19.59
N SER A 560 -36.70 15.84 19.69
CA SER A 560 -35.49 16.67 19.71
C SER A 560 -35.34 17.47 18.42
N GLN A 561 -34.41 18.44 18.38
CA GLN A 561 -34.13 19.15 17.13
C GLN A 561 -33.63 18.20 16.01
N TYR A 562 -32.88 17.17 16.38
CA TYR A 562 -32.40 16.14 15.45
C TYR A 562 -33.54 15.32 14.85
N VAL A 563 -34.47 14.84 15.69
CA VAL A 563 -35.64 14.05 15.25
C VAL A 563 -36.47 14.83 14.25
N ARG A 564 -36.81 16.08 14.60
CA ARG A 564 -37.60 16.95 13.72
C ARG A 564 -36.92 17.16 12.38
N ALA A 565 -35.62 17.50 12.38
CA ALA A 565 -34.86 17.68 11.16
C ALA A 565 -34.83 16.42 10.29
N THR A 566 -34.56 15.25 10.89
CA THR A 566 -34.41 13.98 10.15
C THR A 566 -35.73 13.49 9.55
N SER A 567 -36.85 13.74 10.24
CA SER A 567 -38.19 13.35 9.76
C SER A 567 -38.73 14.22 8.62
N THR A 568 -38.09 15.35 8.31
CA THR A 568 -38.53 16.25 7.22
C THR A 568 -38.34 15.56 5.85
N PRO A 569 -39.39 15.31 5.04
CA PRO A 569 -39.32 14.58 3.79
C PRO A 569 -38.65 15.40 2.68
N ASN A 570 -38.93 16.71 2.63
CA ASN A 570 -38.30 17.61 1.68
C ASN A 570 -36.80 17.73 2.01
N ARG A 571 -35.96 17.36 1.04
CA ARG A 571 -34.50 17.38 1.21
C ARG A 571 -33.95 18.77 1.55
N ILE A 572 -34.44 19.84 0.92
CA ILE A 572 -33.90 21.19 1.13
C ILE A 572 -34.21 21.68 2.55
N ASP A 573 -35.45 21.46 2.99
CA ASP A 573 -35.90 21.87 4.33
C ASP A 573 -35.22 21.02 5.42
N ARG A 574 -35.04 19.72 5.17
CA ARG A 574 -34.27 18.81 6.02
C ARG A 574 -32.82 19.27 6.16
N GLU A 575 -32.14 19.55 5.05
CA GLU A 575 -30.74 19.99 5.07
C GLU A 575 -30.57 21.32 5.83
N THR A 576 -31.52 22.25 5.68
CA THR A 576 -31.53 23.52 6.43
C THR A 576 -31.73 23.27 7.93
N SER A 577 -32.66 22.41 8.31
CA SER A 577 -32.91 22.06 9.72
C SER A 577 -31.73 21.33 10.36
N LEU A 578 -31.03 20.50 9.58
CA LEU A 578 -29.79 19.83 9.99
C LEU A 578 -28.65 20.84 10.19
N ASP A 579 -28.53 21.87 9.35
CA ASP A 579 -27.52 22.92 9.56
C ASP A 579 -27.73 23.65 10.88
N GLU A 580 -28.97 24.00 11.22
CA GLU A 580 -29.31 24.64 12.50
C GLU A 580 -28.99 23.73 13.70
N PHE A 581 -29.28 22.44 13.57
CA PHE A 581 -28.94 21.44 14.58
C PHE A 581 -27.42 21.32 14.77
N ILE A 582 -26.68 21.21 13.66
CA ILE A 582 -25.23 21.06 13.66
C ILE A 582 -24.56 22.30 14.29
N GLU A 583 -25.04 23.50 13.97
CA GLU A 583 -24.52 24.74 14.55
C GLU A 583 -24.75 24.80 16.07
N ALA A 584 -25.91 24.34 16.55
CA ALA A 584 -26.22 24.26 17.97
C ALA A 584 -25.26 23.30 18.71
N ILE A 585 -25.08 22.07 18.20
CA ILE A 585 -24.21 21.09 18.85
C ILE A 585 -22.73 21.44 18.75
N ALA A 586 -22.28 22.04 17.64
CA ALA A 586 -20.90 22.48 17.49
C ALA A 586 -20.53 23.63 18.45
N SER A 587 -21.54 24.39 18.89
CA SER A 587 -21.39 25.48 19.87
C SER A 587 -21.26 24.98 21.31
N ASP A 588 -21.76 23.78 21.61
CA ASP A 588 -21.80 23.19 22.95
C ASP A 588 -21.51 21.67 22.90
N PHE A 589 -20.30 21.28 23.32
CA PHE A 589 -19.88 19.87 23.32
C PHE A 589 -20.63 19.00 24.34
N THR A 590 -21.34 19.63 25.29
CA THR A 590 -22.21 18.95 26.26
C THR A 590 -23.66 18.84 25.80
N HIS A 591 -23.99 19.38 24.63
CA HIS A 591 -25.34 19.31 24.07
C HIS A 591 -25.79 17.84 23.88
N PRO A 592 -27.01 17.46 24.32
CA PRO A 592 -27.50 16.08 24.23
C PRO A 592 -27.51 15.50 22.81
N GLY A 593 -27.70 16.34 21.78
CA GLY A 593 -27.69 15.91 20.37
C GLY A 593 -26.38 15.27 19.91
N TRP A 594 -25.27 15.43 20.64
CA TRP A 594 -24.05 14.65 20.37
C TRP A 594 -24.22 13.15 20.66
N ILE A 595 -25.17 12.76 21.51
CA ILE A 595 -25.51 11.35 21.76
C ILE A 595 -25.99 10.71 20.46
N ASP A 596 -26.94 11.37 19.78
CA ASP A 596 -27.50 10.95 18.50
C ASP A 596 -26.39 10.78 17.44
N VAL A 597 -25.52 11.78 17.30
CA VAL A 597 -24.38 11.76 16.37
C VAL A 597 -23.42 10.59 16.66
N ASN A 598 -23.09 10.37 17.94
CA ASN A 598 -22.20 9.27 18.32
C ASN A 598 -22.84 7.89 18.09
N GLN A 599 -24.14 7.76 18.31
CA GLN A 599 -24.86 6.51 18.06
C GLN A 599 -24.89 6.19 16.56
N LEU A 600 -25.22 7.16 15.70
CA LEU A 600 -25.16 6.97 14.25
C LEU A 600 -23.77 6.57 13.76
N ALA A 601 -22.73 7.29 14.20
CA ALA A 601 -21.36 6.96 13.83
C ALA A 601 -20.96 5.53 14.26
N ASN A 602 -21.46 5.05 15.40
CA ASN A 602 -21.18 3.69 15.86
C ASN A 602 -22.00 2.60 15.17
N GLN A 603 -23.27 2.88 14.82
CA GLN A 603 -24.20 1.89 14.25
C GLN A 603 -24.04 1.74 12.74
N VAL A 604 -23.87 2.85 12.03
CA VAL A 604 -23.89 2.91 10.55
C VAL A 604 -22.65 3.59 9.98
N GLY A 605 -21.67 3.91 10.81
CA GLY A 605 -20.43 4.53 10.37
C GLY A 605 -19.50 3.65 9.55
N HIS A 606 -19.89 2.44 9.12
CA HIS A 606 -19.20 1.73 8.02
C HIS A 606 -19.77 2.03 6.65
N LEU A 607 -21.00 2.51 6.57
CA LEU A 607 -21.61 2.89 5.31
C LEU A 607 -20.90 4.14 4.77
N PRO A 608 -20.90 4.37 3.45
CA PRO A 608 -20.35 5.59 2.88
C PRO A 608 -21.01 6.83 3.49
N LEU A 609 -20.21 7.82 3.85
CA LEU A 609 -20.68 9.01 4.56
C LEU A 609 -21.71 9.80 3.74
N SER A 610 -21.62 9.72 2.40
CA SER A 610 -22.58 10.29 1.46
C SER A 610 -24.00 9.72 1.60
N SER A 611 -24.17 8.56 2.23
CA SER A 611 -25.47 7.91 2.46
C SER A 611 -26.39 8.67 3.42
N LEU A 612 -25.84 9.54 4.28
CA LEU A 612 -26.61 10.27 5.29
C LEU A 612 -26.39 11.78 5.17
N ASP A 613 -27.50 12.50 5.15
CA ASP A 613 -27.53 13.95 4.99
C ASP A 613 -26.74 14.67 6.09
N ILE A 614 -26.81 14.17 7.33
CA ILE A 614 -26.10 14.77 8.48
C ILE A 614 -24.59 14.91 8.21
N TRP A 615 -23.94 13.89 7.65
CA TRP A 615 -22.50 13.95 7.34
C TRP A 615 -22.20 14.91 6.20
N ARG A 616 -23.06 14.91 5.15
CA ARG A 616 -22.98 15.88 4.04
C ARG A 616 -23.17 17.33 4.50
N ARG A 617 -23.91 17.56 5.60
CA ARG A 617 -24.10 18.89 6.20
C ARG A 617 -22.96 19.28 7.13
N PHE A 618 -22.39 18.35 7.89
CA PHE A 618 -21.22 18.61 8.75
C PHE A 618 -20.07 19.28 7.98
N VAL A 619 -19.74 18.76 6.79
CA VAL A 619 -18.65 19.27 5.96
C VAL A 619 -18.86 20.68 5.41
N ARG A 620 -20.07 21.23 5.51
CA ARG A 620 -20.36 22.61 5.08
C ARG A 620 -20.01 23.65 6.13
N SER A 621 -19.63 23.23 7.34
CA SER A 621 -19.28 24.12 8.46
C SER A 621 -17.90 23.79 9.03
N SER A 622 -16.95 24.72 8.84
CA SER A 622 -15.61 24.66 9.45
C SER A 622 -15.68 24.47 10.97
N LYS A 623 -16.59 25.18 11.65
CA LYS A 623 -16.83 25.05 13.09
C LYS A 623 -17.31 23.65 13.47
N ALA A 624 -18.24 23.09 12.70
CA ALA A 624 -18.76 21.75 12.96
C ALA A 624 -17.68 20.68 12.77
N MET A 625 -16.83 20.82 11.74
CA MET A 625 -15.72 19.90 11.50
C MET A 625 -14.64 19.98 12.58
N ALA A 626 -14.28 21.20 13.03
CA ALA A 626 -13.38 21.38 14.18
C ALA A 626 -13.96 20.76 15.46
N ALA A 627 -15.27 20.91 15.66
CA ALA A 627 -15.98 20.31 16.79
C ALA A 627 -15.96 18.78 16.72
N LEU A 628 -16.29 18.20 15.56
CA LEU A 628 -16.31 16.75 15.34
C LEU A 628 -14.93 16.12 15.59
N ALA A 629 -13.86 16.78 15.15
CA ALA A 629 -12.48 16.30 15.30
C ALA A 629 -11.94 16.39 16.74
N LEU A 630 -12.19 17.49 17.46
CA LEU A 630 -11.61 17.71 18.80
C LEU A 630 -12.48 17.25 19.96
N ARG A 631 -13.79 17.10 19.79
CA ARG A 631 -14.69 16.75 20.90
C ARG A 631 -14.25 15.44 21.57
N PHE A 632 -14.36 15.36 22.90
CA PHE A 632 -14.09 14.13 23.63
C PHE A 632 -15.18 13.09 23.28
N ASN A 633 -14.84 12.14 22.42
CA ASN A 633 -15.73 11.13 21.84
C ASN A 633 -15.00 9.80 21.65
N ASN A 634 -15.78 8.75 21.35
CA ASN A 634 -15.30 7.39 21.13
C ASN A 634 -15.61 6.91 19.71
N PHE A 635 -15.35 7.74 18.69
CA PHE A 635 -15.44 7.26 17.31
C PHE A 635 -14.45 6.11 17.09
N ARG A 636 -14.90 5.05 16.42
CA ARG A 636 -14.10 3.86 16.14
C ARG A 636 -13.32 4.05 14.83
N GLY A 637 -12.09 3.54 14.80
CA GLY A 637 -11.30 3.40 13.57
C GLY A 637 -10.95 4.72 12.88
N ASP A 638 -10.97 4.70 11.55
CA ASP A 638 -10.61 5.75 10.61
C ASP A 638 -11.78 6.70 10.23
N PHE A 639 -12.86 6.69 11.03
CA PHE A 639 -14.10 7.41 10.70
C PHE A 639 -13.91 8.88 10.33
N LEU A 640 -13.03 9.61 11.03
CA LEU A 640 -12.75 11.02 10.73
C LEU A 640 -11.95 11.20 9.44
N ALA A 641 -11.02 10.30 9.14
CA ALA A 641 -10.22 10.37 7.92
C ALA A 641 -11.10 10.23 6.66
N ARG A 642 -12.20 9.47 6.76
CA ARG A 642 -13.16 9.29 5.66
C ARG A 642 -13.88 10.56 5.22
N PHE A 643 -13.98 11.60 6.06
CA PHE A 643 -14.59 12.87 5.66
C PHE A 643 -13.78 13.59 4.56
N ASP A 644 -12.45 13.48 4.57
CA ASP A 644 -11.56 14.04 3.55
C ASP A 644 -11.67 13.27 2.21
N ASN A 645 -11.94 11.96 2.31
CA ASN A 645 -11.93 11.04 1.17
C ASN A 645 -13.31 10.89 0.48
N GLU A 646 -14.40 10.81 1.25
CA GLU A 646 -15.73 10.44 0.73
C GLU A 646 -16.69 11.62 0.54
N LEU A 647 -16.32 12.80 1.03
CA LEU A 647 -17.13 14.01 0.95
C LEU A 647 -16.30 15.14 0.35
N PRO A 648 -16.94 16.16 -0.26
CA PRO A 648 -16.24 17.32 -0.81
C PRO A 648 -15.75 18.25 0.31
N PHE A 649 -14.78 17.78 1.08
CA PHE A 649 -14.18 18.43 2.23
C PHE A 649 -12.66 18.28 2.24
N SER A 650 -11.98 19.25 2.84
CA SER A 650 -10.56 19.12 3.19
C SER A 650 -10.28 19.75 4.54
N TRP A 651 -9.55 19.02 5.40
CA TRP A 651 -9.16 19.51 6.72
C TRP A 651 -8.30 20.78 6.67
N ASP A 652 -7.57 21.00 5.58
CA ASP A 652 -6.77 22.19 5.30
C ASP A 652 -7.61 23.47 5.15
N THR A 653 -8.93 23.34 5.04
CA THR A 653 -9.87 24.46 4.89
C THR A 653 -10.47 24.93 6.22
N VAL A 654 -10.23 24.22 7.33
CA VAL A 654 -10.74 24.58 8.65
C VAL A 654 -9.92 25.75 9.22
N ILE A 655 -10.60 26.84 9.57
CA ILE A 655 -9.94 28.08 10.01
C ILE A 655 -9.37 27.94 11.42
N PHE A 656 -8.28 28.66 11.71
CA PHE A 656 -7.64 28.62 13.04
C PHE A 656 -8.60 28.94 14.18
N GLN A 657 -9.47 29.94 13.98
CA GLN A 657 -10.41 30.38 14.99
C GLN A 657 -11.37 29.27 15.43
N ASP A 658 -11.79 28.40 14.51
CA ASP A 658 -12.70 27.29 14.81
C ASP A 658 -11.99 26.18 15.58
N TRP A 659 -10.73 25.89 15.26
CA TRP A 659 -9.88 25.00 16.06
C TRP A 659 -9.68 25.52 17.49
N LYS A 660 -9.40 26.82 17.62
CA LYS A 660 -9.24 27.49 18.92
C LYS A 660 -10.52 27.39 19.74
N VAL A 661 -11.67 27.76 19.17
CA VAL A 661 -12.97 27.64 19.85
C VAL A 661 -13.26 26.19 20.25
N ALA A 662 -13.03 25.23 19.36
CA ALA A 662 -13.24 23.81 19.64
C ALA A 662 -12.35 23.30 20.80
N SER A 663 -11.09 23.74 20.89
CA SER A 663 -10.20 23.39 22.01
C SER A 663 -10.70 23.92 23.37
N VAL A 664 -11.27 25.13 23.38
CA VAL A 664 -11.91 25.71 24.57
C VAL A 664 -13.16 24.92 24.97
N ARG A 665 -13.98 24.51 23.98
CA ARG A 665 -15.17 23.68 24.24
C ARG A 665 -14.81 22.28 24.73
N LEU A 666 -13.75 21.68 24.20
CA LEU A 666 -13.19 20.43 24.70
C LEU A 666 -12.77 20.54 26.17
N GLN A 667 -12.05 21.61 26.52
CA GLN A 667 -11.65 21.86 27.91
C GLN A 667 -12.86 21.98 28.84
N GLN A 668 -13.90 22.71 28.41
CA GLN A 668 -15.15 22.84 29.16
C GLN A 668 -15.84 21.49 29.35
N GLN A 669 -15.95 20.70 28.28
CA GLN A 669 -16.56 19.37 28.30
C GLN A 669 -15.84 18.44 29.29
N ILE A 670 -14.51 18.34 29.21
CA ILE A 670 -13.71 17.49 30.10
C ILE A 670 -13.80 17.96 31.55
N THR A 671 -13.82 19.28 31.79
CA THR A 671 -13.99 19.83 33.13
C THR A 671 -15.35 19.48 33.72
N THR A 672 -16.41 19.48 32.91
CA THR A 672 -17.76 19.05 33.34
C THR A 672 -17.80 17.56 33.66
N LEU A 673 -17.10 16.72 32.89
CA LEU A 673 -17.10 15.26 33.07
C LEU A 673 -16.23 14.78 34.23
N TYR A 674 -15.04 15.37 34.43
CA TYR A 674 -14.01 14.87 35.35
C TYR A 674 -13.64 15.86 36.48
N GLY A 675 -14.31 17.00 36.55
CA GLY A 675 -14.08 18.02 37.57
C GLY A 675 -12.80 18.83 37.36
N LYS A 676 -12.58 19.82 38.24
CA LYS A 676 -11.49 20.81 38.11
C LYS A 676 -10.10 20.28 38.50
N GLU A 677 -10.03 19.17 39.24
CA GLU A 677 -8.75 18.60 39.69
C GLU A 677 -8.14 17.68 38.62
N GLN A 678 -8.90 16.71 38.11
CA GLN A 678 -8.42 15.73 37.13
C GLN A 678 -8.59 16.22 35.67
N GLY A 679 -9.61 17.04 35.42
CA GLY A 679 -9.97 17.52 34.08
C GLY A 679 -8.81 18.15 33.30
N PRO A 680 -8.01 19.07 33.87
CA PRO A 680 -6.89 19.69 33.15
C PRO A 680 -5.83 18.69 32.66
N THR A 681 -5.53 17.65 33.44
CA THR A 681 -4.56 16.61 33.06
C THR A 681 -5.10 15.74 31.94
N ILE A 682 -6.36 15.31 32.03
CA ILE A 682 -7.03 14.51 30.99
C ILE A 682 -7.15 15.31 29.69
N PHE A 683 -7.52 16.59 29.79
CA PHE A 683 -7.60 17.50 28.65
C PHE A 683 -6.26 17.61 27.92
N ARG A 684 -5.16 17.86 28.65
CA ARG A 684 -3.83 17.95 28.06
C ARG A 684 -3.41 16.65 27.39
N ALA A 685 -3.59 15.51 28.04
CA ALA A 685 -3.25 14.21 27.46
C ALA A 685 -4.05 13.93 26.18
N PHE A 686 -5.37 14.13 26.22
CA PHE A 686 -6.25 13.90 25.09
C PHE A 686 -5.96 14.85 23.92
N LEU A 687 -5.80 16.15 24.19
CA LEU A 687 -5.50 17.13 23.15
C LEU A 687 -4.17 16.82 22.46
N LYS A 688 -3.12 16.48 23.24
CA LYS A 688 -1.80 16.13 22.68
C LYS A 688 -1.87 14.89 21.80
N SER A 689 -2.56 13.83 22.26
CA SER A 689 -2.78 12.62 21.46
C SER A 689 -3.57 12.92 20.18
N ARG A 690 -4.74 13.57 20.32
CA ARG A 690 -5.66 13.81 19.20
C ARG A 690 -5.04 14.67 18.11
N VAL A 691 -4.35 15.75 18.50
CA VAL A 691 -3.62 16.60 17.56
C VAL A 691 -2.47 15.82 16.91
N GLY A 692 -1.73 15.02 17.69
CA GLY A 692 -0.68 14.15 17.16
C GLY A 692 -1.19 13.22 16.06
N ASP A 693 -2.32 12.54 16.30
CA ASP A 693 -2.97 11.65 15.34
C ASP A 693 -3.33 12.39 14.04
N ILE A 694 -3.98 13.57 14.15
CA ILE A 694 -4.37 14.37 12.97
C ILE A 694 -3.13 14.87 12.20
N THR A 695 -2.10 15.38 12.89
CA THR A 695 -0.87 15.88 12.22
C THR A 695 -0.04 14.77 11.56
N ALA A 696 -0.13 13.53 12.04
CA ALA A 696 0.56 12.40 11.43
C ALA A 696 -0.01 12.09 10.04
N GLU A 697 -1.33 12.23 9.88
CA GLU A 697 -2.02 12.08 8.61
C GLU A 697 -1.91 13.34 7.72
N LEU A 698 -2.00 14.52 8.32
CA LEU A 698 -2.06 15.83 7.66
C LEU A 698 -0.88 16.72 8.05
N GLY A 699 0.24 16.60 7.31
CA GLY A 699 1.48 17.33 7.61
C GLY A 699 1.34 18.85 7.51
N SER A 700 0.49 19.34 6.60
CA SER A 700 0.12 20.75 6.42
C SER A 700 -0.39 21.44 7.69
N LEU A 701 -1.00 20.71 8.64
CA LEU A 701 -1.56 21.29 9.86
C LEU A 701 -0.57 21.40 11.01
N PHE A 702 0.69 20.97 10.82
CA PHE A 702 1.70 20.89 11.86
C PHE A 702 1.92 22.23 12.60
N TYR A 703 2.23 23.32 11.90
CA TYR A 703 2.42 24.62 12.54
C TYR A 703 1.12 25.21 13.08
N LEU A 704 -0.01 25.00 12.37
CA LEU A 704 -1.31 25.49 12.83
C LEU A 704 -1.66 24.91 14.21
N PHE A 705 -1.44 23.60 14.38
CA PHE A 705 -1.69 22.94 15.65
C PHE A 705 -0.60 23.15 16.69
N GLY A 706 0.67 23.34 16.30
CA GLY A 706 1.71 23.80 17.21
C GLY A 706 1.34 25.16 17.84
N ILE A 707 0.78 26.09 17.05
CA ILE A 707 0.26 27.37 17.53
C ILE A 707 -0.94 27.17 18.46
N LEU A 708 -1.87 26.27 18.13
CA LEU A 708 -3.00 25.93 18.99
C LEU A 708 -2.53 25.36 20.35
N GLN A 709 -1.57 24.46 20.33
CA GLN A 709 -1.02 23.80 21.52
C GLN A 709 -0.23 24.77 22.41
N ALA A 710 0.38 25.82 21.85
CA ALA A 710 1.07 26.87 22.61
C ALA A 710 0.16 27.59 23.64
N GLU A 711 -1.17 27.52 23.50
CA GLU A 711 -2.11 28.03 24.50
C GLU A 711 -2.16 27.19 25.78
N TYR A 712 -1.73 25.92 25.71
CA TYR A 712 -1.95 24.91 26.76
C TYR A 712 -0.67 24.27 27.30
N PHE A 713 0.43 24.31 26.54
CA PHE A 713 1.69 23.63 26.83
C PHE A 713 2.90 24.57 26.69
N ASP A 714 3.85 24.47 27.63
CA ASP A 714 5.01 25.38 27.70
C ASP A 714 6.08 25.10 26.63
N GLU A 715 6.26 23.83 26.24
CA GLU A 715 7.23 23.43 25.19
C GLU A 715 6.80 24.00 23.84
N GLU A 716 5.56 23.75 23.44
CA GLU A 716 4.95 24.24 22.20
C GLU A 716 4.86 25.78 22.18
N LYS A 717 4.72 26.42 23.35
CA LYS A 717 4.80 27.88 23.47
C LYS A 717 6.20 28.44 23.17
N GLN A 718 7.25 27.74 23.60
CA GLN A 718 8.63 28.11 23.27
C GLN A 718 8.88 27.92 21.77
N GLU A 719 8.44 26.80 21.20
CA GLU A 719 8.54 26.54 19.76
C GLU A 719 7.79 27.57 18.93
N ALA A 720 6.53 27.87 19.26
CA ALA A 720 5.74 28.91 18.58
C ALA A 720 6.40 30.29 18.69
N SER A 721 7.05 30.62 19.81
CA SER A 721 7.83 31.86 19.94
C SER A 721 9.07 31.87 19.04
N LEU A 722 9.75 30.73 18.86
CA LEU A 722 10.86 30.61 17.91
C LEU A 722 10.37 30.75 16.47
N VAL A 723 9.25 30.10 16.13
CA VAL A 723 8.60 30.23 14.82
C VAL A 723 8.23 31.69 14.57
N ARG A 724 7.59 32.37 15.53
CA ARG A 724 7.19 33.78 15.38
C ARG A 724 8.37 34.73 15.18
N ARG A 725 9.46 34.57 15.93
CA ARG A 725 10.57 35.55 15.98
C ARG A 725 11.68 35.29 14.98
N ILE A 726 11.91 34.02 14.63
CA ILE A 726 13.07 33.60 13.82
C ILE A 726 12.60 33.04 12.48
N PHE A 727 11.84 31.93 12.51
CA PHE A 727 11.52 31.20 11.27
C PHE A 727 10.51 31.93 10.40
N GLY A 728 9.42 32.48 10.96
CA GLY A 728 8.37 33.17 10.22
C GLY A 728 8.86 34.35 9.38
N PRO A 729 9.70 35.26 9.92
CA PRO A 729 10.31 36.33 9.12
C PRO A 729 11.21 35.83 7.98
N GLN A 730 11.83 34.65 8.13
CA GLN A 730 12.75 34.05 7.14
C GLN A 730 12.05 33.07 6.20
N ALA A 731 10.83 32.63 6.50
CA ALA A 731 10.11 31.56 5.79
C ALA A 731 9.90 31.88 4.30
N GLY A 732 9.68 33.16 3.95
CA GLY A 732 9.60 33.56 2.54
C GLY A 732 10.91 33.33 1.78
N ASP A 733 12.06 33.48 2.45
CA ASP A 733 13.37 33.23 1.86
C ASP A 733 13.61 31.72 1.70
N TYR A 734 13.22 30.90 2.69
CA TYR A 734 13.26 29.44 2.58
C TYR A 734 12.38 28.90 1.45
N LEU A 735 11.20 29.50 1.24
CA LEU A 735 10.29 29.10 0.17
C LEU A 735 10.84 29.45 -1.21
N PHE A 736 11.40 30.65 -1.39
CA PHE A 736 11.58 31.22 -2.73
C PHE A 736 13.01 31.64 -3.10
N ARG A 737 13.94 31.78 -2.15
CA ARG A 737 15.28 32.36 -2.41
C ARG A 737 16.39 31.32 -2.39
N GLY A 738 17.19 31.33 -3.45
CA GLY A 738 18.39 30.51 -3.59
C GLY A 738 18.13 29.14 -4.24
N GLU A 739 19.22 28.49 -4.67
CA GLU A 739 19.19 27.21 -5.38
C GLU A 739 18.65 26.06 -4.54
N ASN A 740 18.71 26.18 -3.21
CA ASN A 740 18.20 25.20 -2.26
C ASN A 740 16.82 25.59 -1.67
N SER A 741 16.12 26.56 -2.27
CA SER A 741 14.76 26.91 -1.85
C SER A 741 13.77 25.79 -2.17
N GLN A 742 12.67 25.75 -1.41
CA GLN A 742 11.62 24.74 -1.63
C GLN A 742 11.00 24.85 -3.02
N LEU A 743 10.88 26.06 -3.58
CA LEU A 743 10.42 26.25 -4.96
C LEU A 743 11.36 25.61 -5.98
N MET A 744 12.68 25.70 -5.78
CA MET A 744 13.63 25.03 -6.67
C MET A 744 13.59 23.50 -6.51
N ASN A 745 13.31 23.00 -5.30
CA ASN A 745 13.08 21.56 -5.07
C ASN A 745 11.84 21.06 -5.83
N LEU A 746 10.71 21.75 -5.71
CA LEU A 746 9.49 21.46 -6.48
C LEU A 746 9.80 21.39 -7.98
N ARG A 747 10.46 22.43 -8.52
CA ARG A 747 10.77 22.47 -9.95
C ARG A 747 11.73 21.37 -10.40
N ARG A 748 12.70 20.99 -9.56
CA ARG A 748 13.61 19.87 -9.84
C ARG A 748 12.90 18.52 -9.81
N GLY A 749 11.95 18.34 -8.88
CA GLY A 749 11.15 17.11 -8.78
C GLY A 749 10.24 16.87 -9.99
N HIS A 750 9.87 17.93 -10.71
CA HIS A 750 8.91 17.91 -11.81
C HIS A 750 9.51 18.42 -13.14
N LEU A 751 10.74 17.99 -13.47
CA LEU A 751 11.45 18.35 -14.71
C LEU A 751 10.97 17.57 -15.95
N SER A 752 10.05 16.62 -15.81
CA SER A 752 9.61 15.78 -16.92
C SER A 752 8.71 16.56 -17.88
N ASP A 753 9.07 16.57 -19.17
CA ASP A 753 8.26 17.20 -20.23
C ASP A 753 6.87 16.55 -20.40
N ASP A 754 6.68 15.33 -19.88
CA ASP A 754 5.43 14.56 -19.99
C ASP A 754 4.50 14.73 -18.77
N GLU A 755 4.91 15.51 -17.77
CA GLU A 755 4.14 15.73 -16.55
C GLU A 755 3.12 16.87 -16.71
N GLU A 756 1.83 16.53 -16.63
CA GLU A 756 0.75 17.50 -16.69
C GLU A 756 0.54 18.15 -15.32
N TRP A 757 0.90 19.43 -15.19
CA TRP A 757 0.65 20.21 -13.98
C TRP A 757 -0.85 20.49 -13.83
N PRO A 758 -1.42 20.42 -12.61
CA PRO A 758 -2.80 20.79 -12.36
C PRO A 758 -3.13 22.21 -12.82
N VAL A 759 -4.31 22.38 -13.41
CA VAL A 759 -4.85 23.67 -13.91
C VAL A 759 -6.24 23.94 -13.31
N GLY A 760 -6.82 25.11 -13.54
CA GLY A 760 -8.19 25.44 -13.09
C GLY A 760 -8.30 26.36 -11.87
N PHE A 761 -7.20 26.73 -11.22
CA PHE A 761 -7.20 27.73 -10.13
C PHE A 761 -6.93 29.17 -10.57
N ASP A 762 -6.87 29.45 -11.87
CA ASP A 762 -6.47 30.77 -12.40
C ASP A 762 -7.35 31.92 -11.90
N ASP A 763 -8.67 31.72 -11.86
CA ASP A 763 -9.62 32.74 -11.39
C ASP A 763 -9.47 33.03 -9.89
N LEU A 764 -9.28 31.98 -9.09
CA LEU A 764 -9.08 32.09 -7.65
C LEU A 764 -7.74 32.77 -7.35
N LEU A 765 -6.68 32.41 -8.07
CA LEU A 765 -5.38 33.06 -7.98
C LEU A 765 -5.45 34.53 -8.41
N ALA A 766 -6.13 34.84 -9.50
CA ALA A 766 -6.32 36.21 -9.97
C ALA A 766 -7.07 37.06 -8.93
N SER A 767 -8.08 36.47 -8.26
CA SER A 767 -8.79 37.09 -7.15
C SER A 767 -7.87 37.32 -5.94
N ALA A 768 -7.10 36.30 -5.53
CA ALA A 768 -6.16 36.39 -4.41
C ALA A 768 -5.06 37.45 -4.64
N ARG A 769 -4.56 37.58 -5.88
CA ARG A 769 -3.57 38.62 -6.26
C ARG A 769 -4.14 40.04 -6.18
N LYS A 770 -5.46 40.23 -6.27
CA LYS A 770 -6.13 41.53 -6.07
C LYS A 770 -6.41 41.84 -4.60
N GLY A 771 -6.57 40.82 -3.76
CA GLY A 771 -6.86 40.97 -2.33
C GLY A 771 -5.68 41.55 -1.55
N GLN A 772 -5.92 42.60 -0.76
CA GLN A 772 -4.85 43.28 0.00
C GLN A 772 -4.27 42.41 1.13
N GLN A 773 -5.08 41.52 1.72
CA GLN A 773 -4.69 40.67 2.85
C GLN A 773 -3.87 39.45 2.43
N VAL A 774 -4.29 38.74 1.38
CA VAL A 774 -3.65 37.48 0.93
C VAL A 774 -2.43 37.74 0.04
N ARG A 775 -2.47 38.77 -0.81
CA ARG A 775 -1.40 39.09 -1.78
C ARG A 775 0.03 39.10 -1.19
N PRO A 776 0.32 39.64 0.01
CA PRO A 776 1.67 39.65 0.57
C PRO A 776 2.27 38.25 0.80
N TYR A 777 1.45 37.22 0.91
CA TYR A 777 1.90 35.84 1.14
C TYR A 777 2.23 35.09 -0.14
N LEU A 778 1.78 35.58 -1.30
CA LEU A 778 1.90 34.89 -2.58
C LEU A 778 3.30 35.01 -3.19
N TYR A 779 3.66 34.04 -4.03
CA TYR A 779 4.78 34.16 -4.94
C TYR A 779 4.45 35.19 -6.03
N SER A 780 5.29 36.21 -6.16
CA SER A 780 4.98 37.39 -6.96
C SER A 780 5.19 37.22 -8.45
N GLU A 781 6.10 36.33 -8.86
CA GLU A 781 6.37 36.10 -10.28
C GLU A 781 5.23 35.31 -10.94
N ARG A 782 5.13 35.46 -12.26
CA ARG A 782 4.14 34.75 -13.08
C ARG A 782 4.86 33.74 -13.96
N LEU A 783 4.88 32.50 -13.51
CA LEU A 783 5.54 31.36 -14.14
C LEU A 783 4.59 30.58 -15.08
N GLY A 784 3.41 31.13 -15.38
CA GLY A 784 2.44 30.52 -16.29
C GLY A 784 1.72 29.37 -15.61
N PHE A 785 1.76 28.17 -16.21
CA PHE A 785 1.03 26.99 -15.72
C PHE A 785 1.42 26.54 -14.30
N GLN A 786 2.64 26.86 -13.86
CA GLN A 786 3.13 26.52 -12.51
C GLN A 786 2.52 27.38 -11.39
N ASP A 787 1.92 28.52 -11.75
CA ASP A 787 1.46 29.53 -10.79
C ASP A 787 0.46 28.96 -9.78
N GLY A 788 -0.44 28.09 -10.24
CA GLY A 788 -1.47 27.48 -9.40
C GLY A 788 -0.87 26.60 -8.31
N VAL A 789 -0.01 25.64 -8.68
CA VAL A 789 0.66 24.72 -7.74
C VAL A 789 1.50 25.48 -6.71
N ILE A 790 2.20 26.52 -7.15
CA ILE A 790 3.03 27.34 -6.26
C ILE A 790 2.16 28.10 -5.25
N ASN A 791 1.08 28.74 -5.72
CA ASN A 791 0.36 29.71 -4.90
C ASN A 791 -0.84 29.14 -4.14
N LEU A 792 -1.41 28.00 -4.56
CA LEU A 792 -2.57 27.42 -3.90
C LEU A 792 -2.35 27.18 -2.39
N PRO A 793 -1.31 26.46 -1.93
CA PRO A 793 -1.08 26.25 -0.51
C PRO A 793 -0.87 27.58 0.25
N LEU A 794 -0.25 28.58 -0.39
CA LEU A 794 -0.05 29.92 0.19
C LEU A 794 -1.39 30.66 0.36
N ILE A 795 -2.26 30.60 -0.65
CA ILE A 795 -3.60 31.21 -0.60
C ILE A 795 -4.43 30.56 0.49
N LEU A 796 -4.41 29.23 0.56
CA LEU A 796 -5.19 28.48 1.52
C LEU A 796 -4.74 28.79 2.95
N ALA A 797 -3.44 28.68 3.24
CA ALA A 797 -2.87 29.01 4.55
C ALA A 797 -3.19 30.44 4.99
N ALA A 798 -3.04 31.42 4.09
CA ALA A 798 -3.39 32.81 4.38
C ALA A 798 -4.88 32.96 4.69
N ARG A 799 -5.77 32.37 3.88
CA ARG A 799 -7.23 32.42 4.12
C ARG A 799 -7.64 31.71 5.42
N VAL A 800 -7.00 30.60 5.76
CA VAL A 800 -7.18 29.90 7.05
C VAL A 800 -6.82 30.82 8.21
N ALA A 801 -5.73 31.58 8.10
CA ALA A 801 -5.33 32.55 9.11
C ALA A 801 -6.28 33.76 9.21
N PHE A 802 -6.81 34.25 8.08
CA PHE A 802 -7.76 35.36 8.04
C PHE A 802 -9.22 34.96 8.33
N GLY A 803 -9.54 33.67 8.41
CA GLY A 803 -10.91 33.19 8.60
C GLY A 803 -11.78 33.20 7.33
N GLU A 804 -11.18 33.20 6.14
CA GLU A 804 -11.84 33.41 4.85
C GLU A 804 -11.97 32.13 4.00
N THR A 805 -12.46 31.02 4.57
CA THR A 805 -12.54 29.73 3.86
C THR A 805 -13.94 29.31 3.42
N ARG A 806 -14.99 30.10 3.72
CA ARG A 806 -16.38 29.75 3.38
C ARG A 806 -16.63 29.43 1.90
N GLY A 807 -15.91 30.10 1.00
CA GLY A 807 -16.03 29.86 -0.45
C GLY A 807 -15.48 28.50 -0.91
N TRP A 808 -14.71 27.79 -0.08
CA TRP A 808 -14.28 26.43 -0.41
C TRP A 808 -15.42 25.42 -0.30
N PHE A 809 -16.34 25.63 0.65
CA PHE A 809 -17.47 24.74 0.90
C PHE A 809 -18.68 24.99 -0.01
N SER A 810 -18.64 26.01 -0.89
CA SER A 810 -19.79 26.37 -1.72
C SER A 810 -19.89 25.57 -3.02
N ASP A 811 -18.76 25.05 -3.54
CA ASP A 811 -18.73 24.24 -4.77
C ASP A 811 -17.81 23.03 -4.55
N PRO A 812 -18.33 21.79 -4.63
CA PRO A 812 -17.54 20.57 -4.55
C PRO A 812 -16.32 20.55 -5.50
N LYS A 813 -16.40 21.23 -6.65
CA LYS A 813 -15.29 21.32 -7.60
C LYS A 813 -14.06 22.02 -7.02
N ASN A 814 -14.25 23.00 -6.14
CA ASN A 814 -13.13 23.70 -5.49
C ASN A 814 -12.31 22.75 -4.61
N VAL A 815 -12.99 21.83 -3.91
CA VAL A 815 -12.31 20.83 -3.08
C VAL A 815 -11.67 19.74 -3.93
N SER A 816 -12.32 19.30 -5.02
CA SER A 816 -11.68 18.37 -5.97
C SER A 816 -10.38 18.94 -6.53
N LEU A 817 -10.41 20.20 -6.97
CA LEU A 817 -9.21 20.90 -7.44
C LEU A 817 -8.17 21.03 -6.33
N LEU A 818 -8.58 21.33 -5.10
CA LEU A 818 -7.65 21.36 -3.97
C LEU A 818 -6.93 20.01 -3.81
N HIS A 819 -7.67 18.91 -3.87
CA HIS A 819 -7.12 17.56 -3.81
C HIS A 819 -6.18 17.25 -4.98
N ASP A 820 -6.48 17.70 -6.21
CA ASP A 820 -5.59 17.55 -7.37
C ASP A 820 -4.21 18.19 -7.12
N TYR A 821 -4.21 19.41 -6.61
CA TYR A 821 -2.99 20.17 -6.37
C TYR A 821 -2.21 19.64 -5.17
N ARG A 822 -2.91 19.15 -4.15
CA ARG A 822 -2.30 18.47 -3.00
C ARG A 822 -1.69 17.11 -3.40
N SER A 823 -2.36 16.34 -4.26
CA SER A 823 -1.84 15.05 -4.74
C SER A 823 -0.66 15.20 -5.69
N PHE A 824 -0.56 16.33 -6.41
CA PHE A 824 0.52 16.59 -7.36
C PHE A 824 1.89 16.66 -6.66
N ASP A 825 1.99 17.46 -5.60
CA ASP A 825 3.19 17.49 -4.75
C ASP A 825 2.79 17.71 -3.27
N PRO A 826 2.56 16.63 -2.50
CA PRO A 826 2.16 16.73 -1.10
C PRO A 826 3.19 17.41 -0.20
N ASP A 827 4.49 17.21 -0.46
CA ASP A 827 5.56 17.80 0.35
C ASP A 827 5.64 19.31 0.17
N TRP A 828 5.58 19.77 -1.08
CA TRP A 828 5.47 21.19 -1.39
C TRP A 828 4.21 21.77 -0.80
N PHE A 829 3.07 21.09 -0.94
CA PHE A 829 1.80 21.56 -0.38
C PHE A 829 1.91 21.76 1.14
N ASP A 830 2.35 20.72 1.86
CA ASP A 830 2.48 20.73 3.32
C ASP A 830 3.50 21.78 3.80
N GLU A 831 4.68 21.84 3.18
CA GLU A 831 5.75 22.77 3.55
C GLU A 831 5.38 24.22 3.23
N ALA A 832 4.81 24.47 2.04
CA ALA A 832 4.37 25.81 1.64
C ALA A 832 3.21 26.32 2.49
N PHE A 833 2.28 25.45 2.85
CA PHE A 833 1.20 25.77 3.78
C PHE A 833 1.78 26.13 5.15
N ASN A 834 2.58 25.25 5.76
CA ASN A 834 3.18 25.47 7.08
C ASN A 834 4.02 26.75 7.12
N LEU A 835 4.98 26.93 6.20
CA LEU A 835 5.82 28.12 6.16
C LEU A 835 5.00 29.40 5.94
N THR A 836 3.85 29.33 5.28
CA THR A 836 2.93 30.47 5.18
C THR A 836 2.21 30.75 6.50
N ILE A 837 1.75 29.72 7.22
CA ILE A 837 1.22 29.87 8.60
C ILE A 837 2.27 30.50 9.52
N ALA A 838 3.55 30.11 9.43
CA ALA A 838 4.63 30.74 10.20
C ALA A 838 4.76 32.25 9.89
N ARG A 839 4.63 32.65 8.62
CA ARG A 839 4.62 34.07 8.21
C ARG A 839 3.41 34.81 8.78
N CYS A 840 2.22 34.18 8.75
CA CYS A 840 1.00 34.73 9.35
C CYS A 840 1.16 34.96 10.86
N LEU A 841 1.81 34.02 11.57
CA LEU A 841 2.12 34.14 13.00
C LEU A 841 3.08 35.29 13.28
N ALA A 842 4.15 35.42 12.49
CA ALA A 842 5.10 36.54 12.61
C ALA A 842 4.41 37.90 12.42
N ASN A 843 3.40 37.96 11.56
CA ASN A 843 2.60 39.16 11.29
C ASN A 843 1.46 39.40 12.30
N GLY A 844 1.31 38.55 13.32
CA GLY A 844 0.34 38.74 14.40
C GLY A 844 -1.11 38.35 14.06
N LEU A 845 -1.32 37.44 13.11
CA LEU A 845 -2.67 37.03 12.68
C LEU A 845 -3.36 36.01 13.62
N PHE A 846 -2.66 35.47 14.61
CA PHE A 846 -3.18 34.46 15.55
C PHE A 846 -3.25 34.95 17.01
N ASP A 847 -2.97 36.24 17.24
CA ASP A 847 -2.97 36.85 18.58
C ASP A 847 -4.37 37.05 19.17
#